data_AF-A5YS61-F1
#
_entry.id   AF-A5YS61-F1
#
_cell.length_a   1.000
_cell.length_b   1.000
_cell.length_c   1.000
_cell.angle_alpha   90.00
_cell.angle_beta   90.00
_cell.angle_gamma   90.00
#
_symmetry.space_group_name_H-M   'P 1'
#
loop_
_entity.id
_entity.type
_entity.pdbx_description
1 polymer ?
#
loop_
_entity_poly.entity_id
_entity_poly.type
_entity_poly.pdbx_seq_one_letter_code
_entity_poly.pdbx_strand_id
1 'polypeptide(L)'
;MKKTPLFGTLMSDADGTCDYVLDPDDPETWGAQEGDVCHVDEEVLNEDGVWTCPHDAEEGEDRCIFHLPIEEKENDYVVDSLLNNINEVTTDTSKSEEGLLQFLGLRIRSLVFDCDIELPENIGINFSHSTIYENFDFSDIVLSTSHLDLSGVQFLSDATFECSIICGTVSFLGAEFRSSGNFERVEFRNNVGFRFASIKDTISFTGASFIKSANFERTEFEGFVSFKESEFNGSVGFSSVVFHADVNMINSRFDRYARFVGSTFEEFFATKHALFNGKADFSQVEFEYKVSFRSTTFENAVDLRWANFHKTVSFSNSTFEGAVDSRWAQFDSNAIFDKTEFRDTADFQEITCNGSCNFTTKFANSVDFSDAEFTHSVDFSDTNFMRDVSFARAVFETSIPEDDDGVFWDASFEFLSIQFNGDADFSDSTFAGNTRFQDSDFDGDANFSRVTFQSNISYVGVTINGRADFSRSDFDPDKKSIEINFGGIHFNNTAHFNGVRLQGPNFTNAVFDGPVKFIGECVFENETNFDNAMFNKNASFSAHFDERVVFNSADFRGDADFSGSHFSTTSDFRDANLIGASFIDVGVRDANFEDAQLENTDFRGADISKSNLERATLSNSDMFGTDLSGAQLYGANIADVAVNTETVFDKCREHRCVYDPNSDYEYESDDEEQVGQLRKAMGAYHVLEQLTRANTLPDEQAKFFARRQDMRRAQLREDGRRLEYWFAEAQNAIFRHGESFSRVAAWAVGTIVGFGLLYPIGGWLQSESTGTITYSNIADSPLLLWKSLHHSALLFLTGSGPLAPTGAVGEVLVTIEAITAPVLLALLVFVLGRRAAR
;
A
#
# COMPACT_ATOMS: atom_id res chain seq x y z
N MET A 1 20.87 13.60 49.20
CA MET A 1 21.43 13.20 50.51
C MET A 1 22.85 13.71 50.56
N LYS A 2 23.18 14.56 51.54
CA LYS A 2 24.51 15.17 51.69
C LYS A 2 25.56 14.06 51.85
N LYS A 3 26.50 13.97 50.90
CA LYS A 3 27.68 13.12 51.03
C LYS A 3 28.62 13.75 52.06
N THR A 4 29.16 12.91 52.92
CA THR A 4 30.20 13.14 53.92
C THR A 4 31.48 13.69 53.25
N PRO A 5 32.22 14.63 53.86
CA PRO A 5 33.45 15.17 53.30
C PRO A 5 34.55 14.10 53.33
N LEU A 6 35.40 14.08 52.30
CA LEU A 6 36.39 13.03 52.03
C LEU A 6 37.82 13.58 51.82
N PHE A 7 38.12 14.80 52.27
CA PHE A 7 39.47 15.37 52.15
C PHE A 7 39.88 16.01 53.48
N GLY A 8 40.88 15.40 54.13
CA GLY A 8 41.47 15.87 55.39
C GLY A 8 42.91 16.33 55.19
N THR A 9 43.07 17.61 54.84
CA THR A 9 44.11 18.58 55.23
C THR A 9 45.53 18.09 55.56
N LEU A 10 46.50 18.49 54.73
CA LEU A 10 47.91 18.60 55.15
C LEU A 10 48.49 20.01 55.16
N MET A 11 47.76 21.07 54.80
CA MET A 11 48.25 22.47 54.92
C MET A 11 47.14 23.53 55.06
N SER A 12 46.10 23.32 55.88
CA SER A 12 45.05 24.36 56.09
C SER A 12 45.21 25.21 57.36
N ASP A 13 46.25 24.99 58.17
CA ASP A 13 46.62 25.93 59.23
C ASP A 13 47.85 26.71 58.74
N ALA A 14 47.66 28.01 58.53
CA ALA A 14 48.61 28.94 57.92
C ALA A 14 49.97 29.02 58.66
N ASP A 15 50.90 28.15 58.30
CA ASP A 15 52.30 28.19 58.77
C ASP A 15 53.27 28.79 57.75
N GLY A 16 52.82 29.06 56.51
CA GLY A 16 53.64 29.72 55.47
C GLY A 16 53.78 31.23 55.67
N THR A 17 54.95 31.77 55.33
CA THR A 17 55.26 33.20 55.43
C THR A 17 54.98 34.02 54.16
N CYS A 18 54.42 33.42 53.10
CA CYS A 18 54.08 34.11 51.84
C CYS A 18 52.78 34.92 51.92
N ASP A 19 52.82 36.19 51.48
CA ASP A 19 51.68 37.13 51.51
C ASP A 19 50.64 36.92 50.38
N TYR A 20 50.81 35.93 49.50
CA TYR A 20 49.86 35.70 48.39
C TYR A 20 48.54 35.09 48.89
N VAL A 21 47.44 35.75 48.52
CA VAL A 21 46.06 35.33 48.81
C VAL A 21 45.27 35.30 47.50
N LEU A 22 44.55 34.20 47.28
CA LEU A 22 43.58 34.05 46.20
C LEU A 22 42.18 34.21 46.77
N ASP A 23 41.44 35.19 46.28
CA ASP A 23 40.05 35.46 46.63
C ASP A 23 39.14 35.11 45.44
N PRO A 24 38.30 34.07 45.53
CA PRO A 24 37.37 33.71 44.47
C PRO A 24 36.42 34.84 44.04
N ASP A 25 36.10 35.77 44.94
CA ASP A 25 35.21 36.91 44.69
C ASP A 25 35.94 38.13 44.08
N ASP A 26 37.29 38.12 44.05
CA ASP A 26 38.12 39.16 43.43
C ASP A 26 38.98 38.58 42.26
N PRO A 27 38.50 38.67 41.01
CA PRO A 27 39.16 38.13 39.82
C PRO A 27 40.61 38.57 39.63
N GLU A 28 40.99 39.76 40.10
CA GLU A 28 42.36 40.25 39.95
C GLU A 28 43.36 39.38 40.73
N THR A 29 42.94 38.75 41.83
CA THR A 29 43.82 37.94 42.69
C THR A 29 44.27 36.64 42.04
N TRP A 30 43.47 36.09 41.13
CA TRP A 30 43.78 34.86 40.36
C TRP A 30 43.98 35.11 38.86
N GLY A 31 44.15 36.38 38.45
CA GLY A 31 44.57 36.72 37.10
C GLY A 31 43.46 36.67 36.04
N ALA A 32 42.21 36.88 36.44
CA ALA A 32 41.04 36.92 35.57
C ALA A 32 40.37 38.29 35.51
N GLN A 33 39.31 38.41 34.72
CA GLN A 33 38.56 39.65 34.50
C GLN A 33 37.22 39.64 35.26
N GLU A 34 36.65 40.84 35.46
CA GLU A 34 35.35 40.99 36.11
C GLU A 34 34.25 40.25 35.32
N GLY A 35 33.67 39.21 35.93
CA GLY A 35 32.65 38.35 35.32
C GLY A 35 33.13 36.93 35.01
N ASP A 36 34.42 36.65 35.11
CA ASP A 36 34.96 35.29 34.99
C ASP A 36 34.58 34.42 36.20
N VAL A 37 34.49 33.10 36.00
CA VAL A 37 34.11 32.15 37.04
C VAL A 37 35.37 31.56 37.68
N CYS A 38 35.49 31.67 39.00
CA CYS A 38 36.56 31.01 39.74
C CYS A 38 36.29 29.50 39.82
N HIS A 39 37.27 28.69 39.42
CA HIS A 39 37.22 27.23 39.42
C HIS A 39 38.01 26.56 40.56
N VAL A 40 38.30 27.29 41.65
CA VAL A 40 38.93 26.72 42.86
C VAL A 40 37.90 25.90 43.65
N ASP A 41 38.33 24.77 44.21
CA ASP A 41 37.50 23.97 45.11
C ASP A 41 37.21 24.73 46.42
N GLU A 42 35.95 24.77 46.85
CA GLU A 42 35.57 25.39 48.13
C GLU A 42 36.29 24.72 49.32
N GLU A 43 36.67 23.45 49.19
CA GLU A 43 37.36 22.71 50.26
C GLU A 43 38.80 23.17 50.52
N VAL A 44 39.43 23.91 49.59
CA VAL A 44 40.77 24.48 49.81
C VAL A 44 40.72 25.88 50.44
N LEU A 45 39.54 26.50 50.55
CA LEU A 45 39.38 27.84 51.13
C LEU A 45 39.38 27.78 52.66
N ASN A 46 39.89 28.84 53.29
CA ASN A 46 39.86 29.00 54.75
C ASN A 46 38.49 29.51 55.24
N GLU A 47 38.35 29.75 56.55
CA GLU A 47 37.09 30.22 57.14
C GLU A 47 36.62 31.59 56.61
N ASP A 48 37.52 32.40 56.05
CA ASP A 48 37.24 33.71 55.45
C ASP A 48 36.83 33.59 53.97
N GLY A 49 36.80 32.38 53.40
CA GLY A 49 36.42 32.13 52.01
C GLY A 49 37.54 32.41 51.00
N VAL A 50 38.79 32.56 51.45
CA VAL A 50 39.96 32.81 50.59
C VAL A 50 40.98 31.68 50.72
N TRP A 51 41.89 31.54 49.76
CA TRP A 51 43.04 30.64 49.86
C TRP A 51 44.31 31.41 50.19
N THR A 52 45.03 30.99 51.23
CA THR A 52 46.32 31.57 51.65
C THR A 52 47.47 30.62 51.31
N CYS A 53 48.56 31.13 50.73
CA CYS A 53 49.69 30.31 50.31
C CYS A 53 50.38 29.60 51.51
N PRO A 54 50.58 28.27 51.47
CA PRO A 54 51.19 27.54 52.58
C PRO A 54 52.73 27.51 52.56
N HIS A 55 53.36 28.17 51.58
CA HIS A 55 54.81 28.16 51.41
C HIS A 55 55.49 29.32 52.14
N ASP A 56 56.75 29.12 52.55
CA ASP A 56 57.57 30.19 53.09
C ASP A 56 58.02 31.19 52.03
N ALA A 57 58.13 32.47 52.42
CA ALA A 57 58.65 33.52 51.57
C ALA A 57 60.17 33.36 51.35
N GLU A 58 60.65 33.80 50.18
CA GLU A 58 62.09 33.81 49.87
C GLU A 58 62.85 34.78 50.77
N GLU A 59 64.16 34.55 50.98
CA GLU A 59 64.97 35.36 51.89
C GLU A 59 65.03 36.83 51.41
N GLY A 60 64.30 37.72 52.10
CA GLY A 60 64.24 39.16 51.80
C GLY A 60 63.03 39.60 50.98
N GLU A 61 62.12 38.69 50.65
CA GLU A 61 60.88 38.95 49.91
C GLU A 61 59.64 38.67 50.77
N ASP A 62 58.48 39.23 50.39
CA ASP A 62 57.19 38.96 51.04
C ASP A 62 56.46 37.77 50.38
N ARG A 63 57.04 37.17 49.33
CA ARG A 63 56.42 36.10 48.54
C ARG A 63 57.34 34.90 48.40
N CYS A 64 56.74 33.71 48.28
CA CYS A 64 57.48 32.49 47.95
C CYS A 64 57.87 32.48 46.47
N ILE A 65 58.81 31.59 46.11
CA ILE A 65 59.29 31.43 44.73
C ILE A 65 58.16 31.23 43.71
N PHE A 66 57.02 30.64 44.08
CA PHE A 66 55.88 30.42 43.19
C PHE A 66 55.06 31.69 42.90
N HIS A 67 55.10 32.71 43.78
CA HIS A 67 54.31 33.94 43.67
C HIS A 67 55.13 35.20 43.41
N LEU A 68 56.45 35.08 43.29
CA LEU A 68 57.32 36.17 42.82
C LEU A 68 56.94 36.64 41.40
N PRO A 69 57.21 37.92 41.05
CA PRO A 69 57.12 38.41 39.68
C PRO A 69 57.88 37.52 38.68
N ILE A 70 57.36 37.41 37.45
CA ILE A 70 57.93 36.52 36.42
C ILE A 70 59.34 36.95 35.99
N GLU A 71 59.69 38.21 36.17
CA GLU A 71 60.99 38.79 35.88
C GLU A 71 62.08 38.38 36.89
N GLU A 72 61.67 37.95 38.09
CA GLU A 72 62.54 37.60 39.22
C GLU A 72 62.71 36.08 39.39
N LYS A 73 62.02 35.29 38.56
CA LYS A 73 62.06 33.83 38.56
C LYS A 73 63.09 33.28 37.58
N GLU A 74 63.97 32.39 38.06
CA GLU A 74 64.73 31.46 37.20
C GLU A 74 63.95 30.15 37.07
N ASN A 75 63.61 29.74 35.84
CA ASN A 75 62.74 28.57 35.59
C ASN A 75 63.25 27.28 36.26
N ASP A 76 64.53 26.95 36.07
CA ASP A 76 65.14 25.74 36.63
C ASP A 76 64.98 25.71 38.16
N TYR A 77 65.09 26.88 38.81
CA TYR A 77 64.93 26.98 40.26
C TYR A 77 63.49 26.79 40.75
N VAL A 78 62.49 27.26 39.99
CA VAL A 78 61.07 27.03 40.29
C VAL A 78 60.72 25.55 40.14
N VAL A 79 61.21 24.90 39.07
CA VAL A 79 61.00 23.46 38.82
C VAL A 79 61.71 22.61 39.88
N ASP A 80 62.97 22.94 40.22
CA ASP A 80 63.71 22.26 41.30
C ASP A 80 62.99 22.40 42.64
N SER A 81 62.44 23.58 42.95
CA SER A 81 61.66 23.83 44.16
C SER A 81 60.38 23.00 44.21
N LEU A 82 59.69 22.86 43.08
CA LEU A 82 58.51 22.01 42.94
C LEU A 82 58.87 20.52 43.14
N LEU A 83 59.93 20.04 42.50
CA LEU A 83 60.44 18.67 42.67
C LEU A 83 60.89 18.41 44.11
N ASN A 84 61.47 19.38 44.81
CA ASN A 84 61.82 19.24 46.22
C ASN A 84 60.58 19.07 47.11
N ASN A 85 59.50 19.83 46.87
CA ASN A 85 58.23 19.64 47.57
C ASN A 85 57.64 18.25 47.32
N ILE A 86 57.70 17.76 46.08
CA ILE A 86 57.29 16.38 45.72
C ILE A 86 58.16 15.36 46.49
N ASN A 87 59.48 15.51 46.47
CA ASN A 87 60.42 14.58 47.11
C ASN A 87 60.33 14.57 48.64
N GLU A 88 59.96 15.68 49.26
CA GLU A 88 59.79 15.75 50.72
C GLU A 88 58.64 14.84 51.18
N VAL A 89 57.52 14.88 50.46
CA VAL A 89 56.33 14.09 50.82
C VAL A 89 56.50 12.60 50.49
N THR A 90 57.31 12.25 49.49
CA THR A 90 57.61 10.84 49.18
C THR A 90 58.54 10.19 50.20
N THR A 91 59.38 10.98 50.89
CA THR A 91 60.38 10.46 51.84
C THR A 91 59.92 10.47 53.30
N ASP A 92 58.98 11.34 53.68
CA ASP A 92 58.45 11.44 55.06
C ASP A 92 57.06 10.80 55.21
N THR A 93 57.03 9.53 55.64
CA THR A 93 55.78 8.78 55.86
C THR A 93 54.90 9.32 57.00
N SER A 94 55.38 10.29 57.80
CA SER A 94 54.58 10.95 58.84
C SER A 94 53.70 12.09 58.30
N LYS A 95 53.97 12.57 57.07
CA LYS A 95 53.16 13.56 56.33
C LYS A 95 52.22 12.88 55.32
N SER A 96 51.70 11.70 55.64
CA SER A 96 50.91 10.84 54.73
C SER A 96 49.39 10.88 54.96
N GLU A 97 48.85 11.99 55.47
CA GLU A 97 47.40 12.24 55.45
C GLU A 97 46.96 12.61 54.01
N GLU A 98 45.66 12.52 53.70
CA GLU A 98 45.15 12.94 52.36
C GLU A 98 45.46 14.41 52.12
N GLY A 99 46.08 14.76 50.98
CA GLY A 99 46.53 16.13 50.77
C GLY A 99 46.79 16.50 49.32
N LEU A 100 46.72 17.79 49.03
CA LEU A 100 47.11 18.39 47.77
C LEU A 100 48.36 19.23 48.00
N LEU A 101 49.38 19.06 47.14
CA LEU A 101 50.46 20.03 47.01
C LEU A 101 49.89 21.27 46.30
N GLN A 102 49.72 22.37 47.04
CA GLN A 102 48.95 23.54 46.60
C GLN A 102 49.86 24.61 45.96
N PHE A 103 49.82 24.74 44.63
CA PHE A 103 50.57 25.73 43.85
C PHE A 103 49.63 26.72 43.11
N LEU A 104 48.52 27.09 43.73
CA LEU A 104 47.48 27.93 43.10
C LEU A 104 48.04 29.29 42.68
N GLY A 105 47.60 29.79 41.53
CA GLY A 105 47.99 31.12 41.03
C GLY A 105 49.47 31.24 40.64
N LEU A 106 50.17 30.12 40.45
CA LEU A 106 51.58 30.11 40.01
C LEU A 106 51.71 30.77 38.63
N ARG A 107 52.67 31.67 38.49
CA ARG A 107 53.05 32.27 37.19
C ARG A 107 54.46 31.84 36.81
N ILE A 108 54.63 31.07 35.74
CA ILE A 108 55.93 30.50 35.36
C ILE A 108 56.14 30.59 33.84
N ARG A 109 57.39 30.74 33.37
CA ARG A 109 57.63 30.77 31.91
C ARG A 109 57.42 29.39 31.34
N SER A 110 58.19 28.41 31.80
CA SER A 110 58.10 27.04 31.31
C SER A 110 58.03 26.06 32.47
N LEU A 111 57.21 25.04 32.35
CA LEU A 111 57.07 23.94 33.29
C LEU A 111 57.30 22.64 32.53
N VAL A 112 58.52 22.10 32.65
CA VAL A 112 58.99 20.93 31.91
C VAL A 112 59.46 19.88 32.91
N PHE A 113 58.97 18.65 32.78
CA PHE A 113 59.43 17.51 33.57
C PHE A 113 60.14 16.51 32.67
N ASP A 114 61.34 16.09 33.06
CA ASP A 114 62.18 15.15 32.31
C ASP A 114 62.33 13.78 33.01
N CYS A 115 61.53 13.53 34.05
CA CYS A 115 61.54 12.29 34.81
C CYS A 115 60.14 11.90 35.30
N ASP A 116 59.97 10.61 35.61
CA ASP A 116 58.75 10.07 36.21
C ASP A 116 58.49 10.71 37.58
N ILE A 117 57.22 11.00 37.86
CA ILE A 117 56.78 11.58 39.14
C ILE A 117 56.00 10.52 39.90
N GLU A 118 56.54 10.06 41.03
CA GLU A 118 55.93 9.05 41.89
C GLU A 118 55.49 9.63 43.23
N LEU A 119 54.21 10.02 43.34
CA LEU A 119 53.56 10.41 44.59
C LEU A 119 52.75 9.23 45.18
N PRO A 120 52.57 9.18 46.51
CA PRO A 120 51.63 8.25 47.13
C PRO A 120 50.20 8.41 46.60
N GLU A 121 49.42 7.31 46.59
CA GLU A 121 48.08 7.25 45.99
C GLU A 121 47.05 8.22 46.59
N ASN A 122 47.33 8.83 47.75
CA ASN A 122 46.48 9.79 48.44
C ASN A 122 46.94 11.25 48.31
N ILE A 123 48.02 11.53 47.58
CA ILE A 123 48.58 12.88 47.42
C ILE A 123 48.41 13.35 45.99
N GLY A 124 47.79 14.53 45.84
CA GLY A 124 47.57 15.20 44.56
C GLY A 124 48.43 16.45 44.39
N ILE A 125 48.41 17.02 43.19
CA ILE A 125 49.07 18.28 42.84
C ILE A 125 48.01 19.25 42.32
N ASN A 126 47.99 20.47 42.84
CA ASN A 126 47.04 21.51 42.45
C ASN A 126 47.77 22.72 41.88
N PHE A 127 47.54 23.01 40.60
CA PHE A 127 48.03 24.18 39.88
C PHE A 127 46.89 25.13 39.50
N SER A 128 45.74 25.09 40.18
CA SER A 128 44.57 25.85 39.76
C SER A 128 44.87 27.34 39.59
N HIS A 129 44.33 27.93 38.52
CA HIS A 129 44.55 29.33 38.10
C HIS A 129 46.01 29.73 37.88
N SER A 130 46.88 28.76 37.59
CA SER A 130 48.24 29.07 37.18
C SER A 130 48.30 29.59 35.74
N THR A 131 49.29 30.43 35.45
CA THR A 131 49.58 30.93 34.10
C THR A 131 50.94 30.44 33.63
N ILE A 132 50.97 29.73 32.51
CA ILE A 132 52.20 29.23 31.88
C ILE A 132 52.40 29.99 30.57
N TYR A 133 53.50 30.73 30.46
CA TYR A 133 53.72 31.66 29.34
C TYR A 133 54.35 31.02 28.10
N GLU A 134 55.21 30.03 28.31
CA GLU A 134 55.97 29.29 27.29
C GLU A 134 55.64 27.78 27.42
N ASN A 135 56.64 26.90 27.48
CA ASN A 135 56.40 25.46 27.31
C ASN A 135 55.82 24.81 28.57
N PHE A 136 54.71 24.09 28.44
CA PHE A 136 54.28 23.08 29.40
C PHE A 136 54.55 21.69 28.80
N ASP A 137 55.42 20.90 29.41
CA ASP A 137 55.84 19.61 28.86
C ASP A 137 55.85 18.51 29.92
N PHE A 138 54.89 17.60 29.78
CA PHE A 138 54.70 16.36 30.52
C PHE A 138 54.82 15.16 29.56
N SER A 139 55.62 15.27 28.50
CA SER A 139 55.76 14.19 27.51
C SER A 139 56.67 13.07 28.03
N ASP A 140 56.39 11.84 27.60
CA ASP A 140 57.20 10.65 27.89
C ASP A 140 57.41 10.33 29.40
N ILE A 141 56.53 10.82 30.29
CA ILE A 141 56.59 10.53 31.73
C ILE A 141 55.43 9.68 32.24
N VAL A 142 55.67 8.99 33.35
CA VAL A 142 54.63 8.39 34.20
C VAL A 142 54.38 9.29 35.40
N LEU A 143 53.16 9.84 35.49
CA LEU A 143 52.70 10.63 36.63
C LEU A 143 51.81 9.77 37.53
N SER A 144 52.39 9.28 38.63
CA SER A 144 51.67 8.58 39.69
C SER A 144 51.27 9.57 40.78
N THR A 145 49.99 9.94 40.83
CA THR A 145 49.41 10.88 41.80
C THR A 145 47.94 10.54 42.04
N SER A 146 47.34 11.01 43.14
CA SER A 146 45.90 10.86 43.38
C SER A 146 45.08 11.75 42.43
N HIS A 147 45.50 13.01 42.28
CA HIS A 147 44.82 14.06 41.51
C HIS A 147 45.85 15.01 40.90
N LEU A 148 45.61 15.45 39.67
CA LEU A 148 46.28 16.57 39.03
C LEU A 148 45.22 17.63 38.69
N ASP A 149 45.19 18.70 39.45
CA ASP A 149 44.24 19.78 39.27
C ASP A 149 44.88 20.94 38.49
N LEU A 150 44.40 21.13 37.25
CA LEU A 150 44.77 22.19 36.31
C LEU A 150 43.55 23.07 36.01
N SER A 151 42.61 23.18 36.97
CA SER A 151 41.39 23.98 36.79
C SER A 151 41.72 25.47 36.67
N GLY A 152 41.14 26.15 35.69
CA GLY A 152 41.40 27.57 35.40
C GLY A 152 42.82 27.88 34.92
N VAL A 153 43.65 26.87 34.63
CA VAL A 153 45.01 27.10 34.14
C VAL A 153 45.00 27.73 32.75
N GLN A 154 45.86 28.72 32.54
CA GLN A 154 46.06 29.37 31.25
C GLN A 154 47.39 28.91 30.62
N PHE A 155 47.30 28.14 29.53
CA PHE A 155 48.42 27.76 28.69
C PHE A 155 48.55 28.76 27.53
N LEU A 156 49.50 29.68 27.62
CA LEU A 156 49.69 30.74 26.61
C LEU A 156 50.50 30.29 25.39
N SER A 157 51.20 29.16 25.49
CA SER A 157 51.97 28.49 24.45
C SER A 157 51.69 26.97 24.51
N ASP A 158 52.38 26.18 23.69
CA ASP A 158 52.09 24.75 23.51
C ASP A 158 52.17 23.97 24.83
N ALA A 159 51.15 23.15 25.07
CA ALA A 159 51.05 22.26 26.22
C ALA A 159 51.03 20.81 25.74
N THR A 160 52.03 20.03 26.12
CA THR A 160 52.21 18.65 25.67
C THR A 160 52.21 17.64 26.81
N PHE A 161 51.52 16.53 26.57
CA PHE A 161 51.39 15.33 27.40
C PHE A 161 51.67 14.07 26.54
N GLU A 162 52.36 14.22 25.41
CA GLU A 162 52.56 13.16 24.44
C GLU A 162 53.20 11.91 25.07
N CYS A 163 52.71 10.72 24.75
CA CYS A 163 53.20 9.43 25.29
C CYS A 163 53.17 9.29 26.82
N SER A 164 52.54 10.19 27.56
CA SER A 164 52.54 10.13 29.01
C SER A 164 51.50 9.16 29.56
N ILE A 165 51.74 8.68 30.78
CA ILE A 165 50.79 7.85 31.53
C ILE A 165 50.42 8.60 32.81
N ILE A 166 49.15 8.97 32.96
CA ILE A 166 48.67 9.71 34.13
C ILE A 166 47.75 8.80 34.94
N CYS A 167 48.20 8.45 36.15
CA CYS A 167 47.50 7.50 37.03
C CYS A 167 46.31 8.11 37.79
N GLY A 168 46.42 9.39 38.16
CA GLY A 168 45.45 10.11 38.98
C GLY A 168 44.27 10.69 38.20
N THR A 169 43.28 11.22 38.93
CA THR A 169 42.20 12.02 38.34
C THR A 169 42.76 13.34 37.82
N VAL A 170 42.40 13.77 36.61
CA VAL A 170 42.89 15.03 36.03
C VAL A 170 41.74 16.01 35.81
N SER A 171 41.87 17.25 36.28
CA SER A 171 40.89 18.32 36.05
C SER A 171 41.49 19.44 35.22
N PHE A 172 40.86 19.77 34.10
CA PHE A 172 41.08 20.95 33.27
C PHE A 172 39.80 21.82 33.29
N LEU A 173 39.07 21.83 34.41
CA LEU A 173 37.83 22.60 34.53
C LEU A 173 38.10 24.08 34.25
N GLY A 174 37.49 24.64 33.20
CA GLY A 174 37.70 26.03 32.81
C GLY A 174 39.13 26.38 32.39
N ALA A 175 39.96 25.39 32.06
CA ALA A 175 41.31 25.65 31.56
C ALA A 175 41.26 26.34 30.18
N GLU A 176 42.22 27.23 29.91
CA GLU A 176 42.35 27.95 28.65
C GLU A 176 43.61 27.50 27.92
N PHE A 177 43.45 26.91 26.74
CA PHE A 177 44.55 26.58 25.83
C PHE A 177 44.60 27.63 24.71
N ARG A 178 45.51 28.61 24.81
CA ARG A 178 45.66 29.67 23.79
C ARG A 178 46.51 29.27 22.59
N SER A 179 47.29 28.20 22.73
CA SER A 179 48.08 27.56 21.67
C SER A 179 47.76 26.07 21.60
N SER A 180 48.55 25.30 20.87
CA SER A 180 48.27 23.89 20.61
C SER A 180 48.37 23.01 21.87
N GLY A 181 47.44 22.06 21.98
CA GLY A 181 47.45 21.02 23.01
C GLY A 181 47.79 19.66 22.40
N ASN A 182 48.90 19.06 22.82
CA ASN A 182 49.33 17.75 22.35
C ASN A 182 49.09 16.68 23.43
N PHE A 183 48.06 15.86 23.22
CA PHE A 183 47.71 14.70 24.04
C PHE A 183 47.84 13.40 23.25
N GLU A 184 48.74 13.36 22.26
CA GLU A 184 48.88 12.19 21.41
C GLU A 184 49.42 11.00 22.22
N ARG A 185 48.75 9.86 22.09
CA ARG A 185 49.13 8.60 22.73
C ARG A 185 49.24 8.68 24.26
N VAL A 186 48.56 9.64 24.89
CA VAL A 186 48.44 9.72 26.36
C VAL A 186 47.55 8.59 26.89
N GLU A 187 47.88 8.04 28.06
CA GLU A 187 47.05 7.09 28.80
C GLU A 187 46.55 7.72 30.10
N PHE A 188 45.26 8.06 30.15
CA PHE A 188 44.58 8.47 31.38
C PHE A 188 43.98 7.25 32.08
N ARG A 189 44.57 6.85 33.22
CA ARG A 189 44.11 5.66 33.97
C ARG A 189 42.91 5.92 34.87
N ASN A 190 42.64 7.18 35.20
CA ASN A 190 41.50 7.62 36.00
C ASN A 190 40.65 8.66 35.24
N ASN A 191 39.66 9.25 35.91
CA ASN A 191 38.76 10.21 35.27
C ASN A 191 39.52 11.47 34.83
N VAL A 192 39.16 12.00 33.67
CA VAL A 192 39.67 13.29 33.16
C VAL A 192 38.51 14.21 32.81
N GLY A 193 38.60 15.47 33.21
CA GLY A 193 37.58 16.48 32.94
C GLY A 193 38.15 17.70 32.23
N PHE A 194 37.47 18.18 31.20
CA PHE A 194 37.74 19.41 30.44
C PHE A 194 36.52 20.35 30.46
N ARG A 195 35.60 20.15 31.39
CA ARG A 195 34.32 20.89 31.43
C ARG A 195 34.60 22.39 31.41
N PHE A 196 33.84 23.16 30.63
CA PHE A 196 34.02 24.61 30.48
C PHE A 196 35.41 25.06 29.99
N ALA A 197 36.30 24.16 29.58
CA ALA A 197 37.58 24.55 29.01
C ALA A 197 37.36 25.28 27.67
N SER A 198 38.29 26.19 27.34
CA SER A 198 38.31 26.90 26.07
C SER A 198 39.61 26.59 25.34
N ILE A 199 39.50 26.02 24.15
CA ILE A 199 40.64 25.61 23.33
C ILE A 199 40.66 26.50 22.08
N LYS A 200 41.61 27.45 22.02
CA LYS A 200 41.70 28.47 20.97
C LYS A 200 42.44 28.00 19.71
N ASP A 201 43.28 26.97 19.82
CA ASP A 201 44.04 26.40 18.70
C ASP A 201 43.85 24.88 18.63
N THR A 202 44.67 24.18 17.86
CA THR A 202 44.57 22.75 17.59
C THR A 202 44.82 21.92 18.85
N ILE A 203 43.98 20.92 19.09
CA ILE A 203 44.19 19.93 20.16
C ILE A 203 44.10 18.51 19.60
N SER A 204 45.14 17.70 19.86
CA SER A 204 45.25 16.32 19.35
C SER A 204 45.24 15.32 20.49
N PHE A 205 44.24 14.46 20.52
CA PHE A 205 44.14 13.24 21.34
C PHE A 205 44.35 11.99 20.47
N THR A 206 45.15 12.11 19.42
CA THR A 206 45.35 11.01 18.46
C THR A 206 45.99 9.81 19.17
N GLY A 207 45.35 8.66 19.12
CA GLY A 207 45.81 7.44 19.82
C GLY A 207 45.72 7.50 21.34
N ALA A 208 45.05 8.49 21.93
CA ALA A 208 44.88 8.60 23.37
C ALA A 208 43.98 7.49 23.94
N SER A 209 44.26 7.04 25.16
CA SER A 209 43.47 6.03 25.88
C SER A 209 42.87 6.59 27.16
N PHE A 210 41.54 6.50 27.29
CA PHE A 210 40.77 6.95 28.44
C PHE A 210 40.19 5.73 29.17
N ILE A 211 40.88 5.27 30.21
CA ILE A 211 40.52 4.03 30.93
C ILE A 211 39.24 4.21 31.75
N LYS A 212 39.05 5.40 32.35
CA LYS A 212 37.83 5.80 33.06
C LYS A 212 37.12 6.93 32.29
N SER A 213 36.26 7.68 32.96
CA SER A 213 35.37 8.62 32.27
C SER A 213 36.13 9.86 31.80
N ALA A 214 35.83 10.32 30.60
CA ALA A 214 36.32 11.59 30.05
C ALA A 214 35.14 12.56 29.89
N ASN A 215 35.25 13.79 30.39
CA ASN A 215 34.14 14.73 30.38
C ASN A 215 34.53 16.08 29.77
N PHE A 216 34.01 16.37 28.59
CA PHE A 216 34.15 17.61 27.83
C PHE A 216 32.88 18.46 27.86
N GLU A 217 31.95 18.24 28.79
CA GLU A 217 30.69 18.98 28.83
C GLU A 217 30.91 20.51 28.83
N ARG A 218 30.26 21.21 27.90
CA ARG A 218 30.37 22.67 27.72
C ARG A 218 31.79 23.18 27.45
N THR A 219 32.65 22.33 26.92
CA THR A 219 33.93 22.77 26.33
C THR A 219 33.67 23.48 25.00
N GLU A 220 34.49 24.48 24.69
CA GLU A 220 34.48 25.19 23.41
C GLU A 220 35.80 24.93 22.67
N PHE A 221 35.71 24.44 21.44
CA PHE A 221 36.88 24.19 20.58
C PHE A 221 36.84 25.14 19.38
N GLU A 222 37.73 26.13 19.36
CA GLU A 222 37.89 27.04 18.21
C GLU A 222 38.81 26.46 17.14
N GLY A 223 39.79 25.62 17.52
CA GLY A 223 40.74 24.98 16.62
C GLY A 223 40.42 23.52 16.29
N PHE A 224 41.19 22.94 15.36
CA PHE A 224 41.02 21.55 14.92
C PHE A 224 41.11 20.55 16.08
N VAL A 225 40.22 19.56 16.11
CA VAL A 225 40.20 18.54 17.15
C VAL A 225 40.37 17.15 16.56
N SER A 226 41.42 16.44 16.98
CA SER A 226 41.65 15.05 16.58
C SER A 226 41.48 14.10 17.76
N PHE A 227 40.51 13.19 17.66
CA PHE A 227 40.39 11.98 18.47
C PHE A 227 40.65 10.72 17.64
N LYS A 228 41.39 10.87 16.53
CA LYS A 228 41.68 9.78 15.62
C LYS A 228 42.38 8.63 16.36
N GLU A 229 41.93 7.39 16.14
CA GLU A 229 42.50 6.18 16.75
C GLU A 229 42.48 6.19 18.30
N SER A 230 41.68 7.07 18.93
CA SER A 230 41.54 7.10 20.39
C SER A 230 40.62 6.00 20.92
N GLU A 231 40.88 5.57 22.15
CA GLU A 231 40.12 4.53 22.84
C GLU A 231 39.47 5.10 24.12
N PHE A 232 38.14 5.13 24.15
CA PHE A 232 37.35 5.50 25.32
C PHE A 232 36.81 4.24 26.00
N ASN A 233 37.56 3.70 26.96
CA ASN A 233 37.19 2.50 27.72
C ASN A 233 36.16 2.83 28.83
N GLY A 234 36.17 4.07 29.33
CA GLY A 234 35.11 4.64 30.15
C GLY A 234 34.08 5.44 29.36
N SER A 235 33.09 6.02 30.05
CA SER A 235 32.07 6.85 29.41
C SER A 235 32.67 8.19 28.99
N VAL A 236 32.23 8.71 27.84
CA VAL A 236 32.64 10.03 27.35
C VAL A 236 31.44 10.97 27.21
N GLY A 237 31.60 12.19 27.73
CA GLY A 237 30.59 13.24 27.64
C GLY A 237 31.06 14.42 26.80
N PHE A 238 30.33 14.71 25.72
CA PHE A 238 30.42 15.88 24.86
C PHE A 238 29.12 16.69 24.88
N SER A 239 28.38 16.67 25.99
CA SER A 239 27.09 17.36 26.07
C SER A 239 27.27 18.87 26.04
N SER A 240 26.46 19.55 25.22
CA SER A 240 26.52 21.01 25.02
C SER A 240 27.91 21.54 24.66
N VAL A 241 28.71 20.74 23.95
CA VAL A 241 30.00 21.17 23.39
C VAL A 241 29.76 21.94 22.10
N VAL A 242 30.60 22.94 21.85
CA VAL A 242 30.62 23.65 20.57
C VAL A 242 31.98 23.42 19.91
N PHE A 243 31.95 22.90 18.69
CA PHE A 243 33.11 22.72 17.83
C PHE A 243 33.02 23.69 16.65
N HIS A 244 33.87 24.71 16.63
CA HIS A 244 33.95 25.72 15.56
C HIS A 244 34.87 25.29 14.39
N ALA A 245 35.51 24.12 14.50
CA ALA A 245 36.44 23.58 13.52
C ALA A 245 36.23 22.08 13.29
N ASP A 246 36.94 21.53 12.31
CA ASP A 246 36.84 20.13 11.94
C ASP A 246 37.13 19.19 13.12
N VAL A 247 36.31 18.16 13.26
CA VAL A 247 36.42 17.14 14.31
C VAL A 247 36.65 15.76 13.67
N ASN A 248 37.79 15.17 13.99
CA ASN A 248 38.21 13.89 13.44
C ASN A 248 38.19 12.78 14.51
N MET A 249 37.26 11.84 14.38
CA MET A 249 37.12 10.64 15.21
C MET A 249 37.31 9.36 14.38
N ILE A 250 38.12 9.40 13.34
CA ILE A 250 38.35 8.24 12.46
C ILE A 250 39.04 7.11 13.23
N ASN A 251 38.57 5.88 13.05
CA ASN A 251 39.06 4.67 13.73
C ASN A 251 39.02 4.74 15.28
N SER A 252 38.23 5.64 15.88
CA SER A 252 38.12 5.69 17.34
C SER A 252 37.17 4.62 17.88
N ARG A 253 37.32 4.28 19.16
CA ARG A 253 36.53 3.24 19.83
C ARG A 253 35.88 3.77 21.10
N PHE A 254 34.58 3.53 21.27
CA PHE A 254 33.79 3.95 22.44
C PHE A 254 33.17 2.73 23.13
N ASP A 255 33.72 2.32 24.27
CA ASP A 255 33.32 1.08 24.95
C ASP A 255 32.13 1.21 25.88
N ARG A 256 31.91 2.43 26.35
CA ARG A 256 30.81 2.79 27.24
C ARG A 256 30.00 3.90 26.60
N TYR A 257 29.21 4.58 27.40
CA TYR A 257 28.27 5.57 26.91
C TYR A 257 29.00 6.77 26.31
N ALA A 258 28.68 7.11 25.07
CA ALA A 258 29.16 8.30 24.37
C ALA A 258 28.01 9.29 24.20
N ARG A 259 28.09 10.45 24.84
CA ARG A 259 26.98 11.40 24.97
C ARG A 259 27.28 12.74 24.32
N PHE A 260 26.63 13.05 23.20
CA PHE A 260 26.74 14.28 22.40
C PHE A 260 25.49 15.16 22.51
N VAL A 261 24.72 15.01 23.59
CA VAL A 261 23.41 15.67 23.71
C VAL A 261 23.54 17.20 23.65
N GLY A 262 22.81 17.82 22.73
CA GLY A 262 22.76 19.27 22.61
C GLY A 262 24.07 19.93 22.15
N SER A 263 25.01 19.17 21.59
CA SER A 263 26.27 19.73 21.06
C SER A 263 26.10 20.31 19.66
N THR A 264 26.92 21.29 19.31
CA THR A 264 26.94 21.94 18.00
C THR A 264 28.27 21.69 17.30
N PHE A 265 28.20 21.30 16.03
CA PHE A 265 29.34 21.11 15.13
C PHE A 265 29.18 22.07 13.95
N GLU A 266 30.02 23.11 13.92
CA GLU A 266 29.94 24.15 12.89
C GLU A 266 30.65 23.76 11.58
N GLU A 267 31.60 22.82 11.66
CA GLU A 267 32.44 22.36 10.55
C GLU A 267 32.40 20.82 10.41
N PHE A 268 33.32 20.22 9.66
CA PHE A 268 33.21 18.81 9.26
C PHE A 268 33.38 17.84 10.43
N PHE A 269 32.42 16.92 10.60
CA PHE A 269 32.47 15.84 11.60
C PHE A 269 32.66 14.47 10.92
N ALA A 270 33.74 13.76 11.27
CA ALA A 270 34.07 12.47 10.68
C ALA A 270 34.31 11.37 11.71
N THR A 271 33.54 10.28 11.62
CA THR A 271 33.69 9.07 12.46
C THR A 271 34.00 7.83 11.62
N LYS A 272 34.63 7.99 10.46
CA LYS A 272 34.82 6.88 9.52
C LYS A 272 35.53 5.71 10.21
N HIS A 273 34.97 4.50 10.11
CA HIS A 273 35.49 3.29 10.79
C HIS A 273 35.53 3.36 12.32
N ALA A 274 34.81 4.30 12.94
CA ALA A 274 34.66 4.31 14.38
C ALA A 274 33.77 3.14 14.84
N LEU A 275 33.99 2.72 16.09
CA LEU A 275 33.25 1.64 16.72
C LEU A 275 32.62 2.12 18.04
N PHE A 276 31.29 2.17 18.08
CA PHE A 276 30.53 2.47 19.28
C PHE A 276 30.01 1.17 19.90
N ASN A 277 30.76 0.59 20.85
CA ASN A 277 30.34 -0.61 21.59
C ASN A 277 29.28 -0.28 22.66
N GLY A 278 29.35 0.92 23.25
CA GLY A 278 28.34 1.44 24.16
C GLY A 278 27.25 2.22 23.43
N LYS A 279 26.26 2.71 24.19
CA LYS A 279 25.20 3.57 23.65
C LYS A 279 25.79 4.88 23.11
N ALA A 280 25.27 5.34 21.98
CA ALA A 280 25.63 6.62 21.38
C ALA A 280 24.40 7.55 21.39
N ASP A 281 24.51 8.69 22.06
CA ASP A 281 23.40 9.62 22.22
C ASP A 281 23.74 10.95 21.55
N PHE A 282 23.15 11.16 20.38
CA PHE A 282 23.21 12.35 19.53
C PHE A 282 21.88 13.12 19.58
N SER A 283 21.08 12.94 20.63
CA SER A 283 19.81 13.68 20.73
C SER A 283 20.04 15.19 20.84
N GLN A 284 19.24 15.97 20.11
CA GLN A 284 19.33 17.43 20.06
C GLN A 284 20.68 17.96 19.55
N VAL A 285 21.46 17.15 18.82
CA VAL A 285 22.69 17.60 18.19
C VAL A 285 22.39 18.54 17.03
N GLU A 286 23.25 19.54 16.84
CA GLU A 286 23.20 20.47 15.72
C GLU A 286 24.43 20.30 14.84
N PHE A 287 24.24 19.85 13.60
CA PHE A 287 25.29 19.73 12.60
C PHE A 287 25.09 20.77 11.50
N GLU A 288 25.77 21.91 11.61
CA GLU A 288 25.69 23.03 10.66
C GLU A 288 26.38 22.72 9.32
N TYR A 289 27.32 21.77 9.34
CA TYR A 289 28.07 21.34 8.17
C TYR A 289 28.00 19.83 7.92
N LYS A 290 28.84 19.33 6.99
CA LYS A 290 28.76 17.95 6.50
C LYS A 290 29.18 16.94 7.57
N VAL A 291 28.52 15.78 7.57
CA VAL A 291 28.77 14.70 8.53
C VAL A 291 29.03 13.38 7.81
N SER A 292 30.03 12.64 8.27
CA SER A 292 30.37 11.31 7.74
C SER A 292 30.45 10.26 8.85
N PHE A 293 29.38 9.46 8.97
CA PHE A 293 29.33 8.19 9.70
C PHE A 293 29.71 6.98 8.84
N ARG A 294 30.30 7.20 7.66
CA ARG A 294 30.66 6.15 6.71
C ARG A 294 31.44 5.00 7.36
N SER A 295 30.98 3.77 7.17
CA SER A 295 31.62 2.56 7.71
C SER A 295 31.79 2.56 9.23
N THR A 296 30.94 3.30 9.95
CA THR A 296 30.86 3.25 11.42
C THR A 296 30.02 2.06 11.85
N THR A 297 30.37 1.43 12.96
CA THR A 297 29.58 0.36 13.58
C THR A 297 29.04 0.82 14.93
N PHE A 298 27.73 0.70 15.12
CA PHE A 298 27.05 0.94 16.39
C PHE A 298 26.54 -0.39 16.95
N GLU A 299 27.23 -0.94 17.95
CA GLU A 299 26.86 -2.23 18.57
C GLU A 299 25.68 -2.10 19.56
N ASN A 300 25.35 -0.89 19.98
CA ASN A 300 24.28 -0.60 20.94
C ASN A 300 23.33 0.48 20.43
N ALA A 301 22.33 0.82 21.24
CA ALA A 301 21.30 1.77 20.86
C ALA A 301 21.87 3.16 20.51
N VAL A 302 21.31 3.74 19.45
CA VAL A 302 21.63 5.09 18.94
C VAL A 302 20.41 5.98 19.09
N ASP A 303 20.59 7.13 19.75
CA ASP A 303 19.56 8.14 19.91
C ASP A 303 19.89 9.36 19.04
N LEU A 304 19.03 9.67 18.09
CA LEU A 304 19.09 10.76 17.12
C LEU A 304 17.85 11.67 17.24
N ARG A 305 17.11 11.60 18.34
CA ARG A 305 15.88 12.40 18.48
C ARG A 305 16.17 13.88 18.45
N TRP A 306 15.40 14.63 17.66
CA TRP A 306 15.60 16.07 17.44
C TRP A 306 17.01 16.43 16.92
N ALA A 307 17.71 15.50 16.27
CA ALA A 307 18.98 15.79 15.62
C ALA A 307 18.75 16.59 14.34
N ASN A 308 19.53 17.65 14.13
CA ASN A 308 19.44 18.50 12.97
C ASN A 308 20.69 18.35 12.10
N PHE A 309 20.49 18.13 10.80
CA PHE A 309 21.55 18.00 9.80
C PHE A 309 21.33 19.05 8.71
N HIS A 310 22.03 20.19 8.81
CA HIS A 310 21.88 21.32 7.88
C HIS A 310 22.59 21.12 6.54
N LYS A 311 23.55 20.18 6.47
CA LYS A 311 24.22 19.72 5.24
C LYS A 311 24.17 18.20 5.13
N THR A 312 24.80 17.69 4.07
CA THR A 312 24.80 16.28 3.75
C THR A 312 25.33 15.42 4.90
N VAL A 313 24.56 14.41 5.28
CA VAL A 313 24.96 13.34 6.20
C VAL A 313 25.09 12.02 5.44
N SER A 314 26.18 11.29 5.70
CA SER A 314 26.45 10.00 5.08
C SER A 314 26.64 8.92 6.14
N PHE A 315 25.74 7.93 6.13
CA PHE A 315 25.80 6.68 6.87
C PHE A 315 26.30 5.52 5.99
N SER A 316 26.85 5.82 4.82
CA SER A 316 27.26 4.85 3.80
C SER A 316 28.04 3.66 4.37
N ASN A 317 27.62 2.43 4.08
CA ASN A 317 28.28 1.19 4.54
C ASN A 317 28.40 1.07 6.08
N SER A 318 27.55 1.76 6.85
CA SER A 318 27.51 1.62 8.32
C SER A 318 26.63 0.44 8.75
N THR A 319 26.84 -0.02 9.98
CA THR A 319 26.04 -1.08 10.60
C THR A 319 25.50 -0.62 11.94
N PHE A 320 24.19 -0.75 12.13
CA PHE A 320 23.50 -0.54 13.39
C PHE A 320 23.04 -1.89 13.94
N GLU A 321 23.78 -2.44 14.91
CA GLU A 321 23.40 -3.69 15.60
C GLU A 321 22.31 -3.46 16.65
N GLY A 322 22.29 -2.27 17.28
CA GLY A 322 21.28 -1.87 18.26
C GLY A 322 20.19 -0.97 17.67
N ALA A 323 19.10 -0.81 18.42
CA ALA A 323 17.97 0.02 18.02
C ALA A 323 18.33 1.49 17.75
N VAL A 324 17.71 2.08 16.73
CA VAL A 324 17.90 3.48 16.32
C VAL A 324 16.61 4.26 16.54
N ASP A 325 16.69 5.36 17.27
CA ASP A 325 15.57 6.27 17.54
C ASP A 325 15.88 7.64 16.93
N SER A 326 15.29 7.95 15.79
CA SER A 326 15.52 9.19 15.02
C SER A 326 14.29 10.10 14.97
N ARG A 327 13.37 9.95 15.92
CA ARG A 327 12.12 10.70 15.92
C ARG A 327 12.36 12.21 15.95
N TRP A 328 11.61 12.95 15.15
CA TRP A 328 11.75 14.41 14.99
C TRP A 328 13.11 14.87 14.46
N ALA A 329 13.91 13.98 13.86
CA ALA A 329 15.15 14.39 13.21
C ALA A 329 14.87 15.16 11.90
N GLN A 330 15.69 16.17 11.63
CA GLN A 330 15.57 17.02 10.45
C GLN A 330 16.80 16.90 9.56
N PHE A 331 16.57 16.60 8.27
CA PHE A 331 17.60 16.48 7.24
C PHE A 331 17.40 17.59 6.20
N ASP A 332 18.08 18.72 6.35
CA ASP A 332 17.89 19.86 5.44
C ASP A 332 18.56 19.71 4.08
N SER A 333 19.47 18.74 3.97
CA SER A 333 20.16 18.37 2.75
C SER A 333 20.16 16.85 2.61
N ASN A 334 21.01 16.31 1.74
CA ASN A 334 20.95 14.89 1.40
C ASN A 334 21.29 14.00 2.61
N ALA A 335 20.44 13.02 2.89
CA ALA A 335 20.70 11.96 3.85
C ALA A 335 20.99 10.66 3.08
N ILE A 336 22.21 10.16 3.21
CA ILE A 336 22.71 9.03 2.42
C ILE A 336 22.87 7.82 3.32
N PHE A 337 22.02 6.82 3.15
CA PHE A 337 22.10 5.54 3.86
C PHE A 337 22.58 4.39 2.96
N ASP A 338 23.24 4.65 1.83
CA ASP A 338 23.62 3.59 0.89
C ASP A 338 24.42 2.45 1.52
N LYS A 339 23.95 1.21 1.31
CA LYS A 339 24.52 -0.02 1.85
C LYS A 339 24.60 -0.04 3.38
N THR A 340 23.73 0.70 4.05
CA THR A 340 23.57 0.66 5.51
C THR A 340 22.76 -0.58 5.91
N GLU A 341 23.14 -1.20 7.02
CA GLU A 341 22.39 -2.32 7.60
C GLU A 341 21.88 -1.97 9.00
N PHE A 342 20.55 -1.95 9.16
CA PHE A 342 19.87 -1.87 10.46
C PHE A 342 19.47 -3.28 10.87
N ARG A 343 20.10 -3.82 11.92
CA ARG A 343 19.87 -5.19 12.39
C ARG A 343 18.84 -5.31 13.52
N ASP A 344 18.55 -4.20 14.17
CA ASP A 344 17.48 -4.06 15.15
C ASP A 344 16.45 -3.01 14.67
N THR A 345 15.48 -2.65 15.50
CA THR A 345 14.40 -1.71 15.16
C THR A 345 14.94 -0.32 14.83
N ALA A 346 14.38 0.33 13.80
CA ALA A 346 14.69 1.71 13.45
C ALA A 346 13.41 2.56 13.43
N ASP A 347 13.41 3.66 14.19
CA ASP A 347 12.27 4.55 14.34
C ASP A 347 12.58 5.89 13.66
N PHE A 348 11.91 6.14 12.53
CA PHE A 348 11.94 7.36 11.73
C PHE A 348 10.59 8.08 11.79
N GLN A 349 9.83 7.96 12.89
CA GLN A 349 8.57 8.69 13.02
C GLN A 349 8.81 10.21 13.05
N GLU A 350 7.93 10.97 12.39
CA GLU A 350 7.97 12.44 12.37
C GLU A 350 9.31 13.03 11.92
N ILE A 351 10.07 12.34 11.05
CA ILE A 351 11.25 12.92 10.41
C ILE A 351 10.86 13.90 9.31
N THR A 352 11.72 14.88 9.05
CA THR A 352 11.58 15.78 7.90
C THR A 352 12.81 15.69 7.00
N CYS A 353 12.64 15.21 5.77
CA CYS A 353 13.64 15.22 4.72
C CYS A 353 13.40 16.44 3.81
N ASN A 354 14.16 17.54 4.03
CA ASN A 354 14.19 18.69 3.12
C ASN A 354 15.22 18.55 1.98
N GLY A 355 16.07 17.53 2.02
CA GLY A 355 16.91 17.11 0.91
C GLY A 355 16.60 15.68 0.45
N SER A 356 17.33 15.20 -0.55
CA SER A 356 17.15 13.84 -1.06
C SER A 356 17.57 12.79 -0.03
N CYS A 357 16.71 11.80 0.24
CA CYS A 357 16.98 10.72 1.18
C CYS A 357 17.16 9.40 0.41
N ASN A 358 18.33 8.77 0.51
CA ASN A 358 18.62 7.47 -0.14
C ASN A 358 18.67 6.37 0.91
N PHE A 359 17.75 5.42 0.78
CA PHE A 359 17.57 4.25 1.64
C PHE A 359 17.90 2.93 0.93
N THR A 360 18.89 2.88 0.02
CA THR A 360 19.42 1.62 -0.55
C THR A 360 20.07 0.75 0.56
N THR A 361 19.23 0.11 1.38
CA THR A 361 19.52 -0.33 2.74
C THR A 361 18.89 -1.67 3.07
N LYS A 362 19.36 -2.29 4.14
CA LYS A 362 18.75 -3.49 4.68
C LYS A 362 18.21 -3.24 6.08
N PHE A 363 16.91 -3.46 6.26
CA PHE A 363 16.22 -3.46 7.55
C PHE A 363 15.91 -4.90 7.95
N ALA A 364 16.69 -5.47 8.87
CA ALA A 364 16.50 -6.84 9.34
C ALA A 364 15.35 -6.98 10.35
N ASN A 365 14.89 -5.87 10.93
CA ASN A 365 13.79 -5.80 11.89
C ASN A 365 12.80 -4.69 11.48
N SER A 366 11.74 -4.51 12.27
CA SER A 366 10.67 -3.54 11.97
C SER A 366 11.19 -2.11 11.89
N VAL A 367 10.63 -1.33 10.97
CA VAL A 367 10.96 0.09 10.76
C VAL A 367 9.69 0.92 10.62
N ASP A 368 9.71 2.12 11.19
CA ASP A 368 8.55 3.00 11.26
C ASP A 368 8.86 4.38 10.66
N PHE A 369 8.16 4.74 9.59
CA PHE A 369 8.21 6.05 8.93
C PHE A 369 6.90 6.82 9.11
N SER A 370 6.12 6.51 10.16
CA SER A 370 4.83 7.19 10.38
C SER A 370 5.02 8.69 10.56
N ASP A 371 4.15 9.48 9.93
CA ASP A 371 4.21 10.95 9.94
C ASP A 371 5.52 11.53 9.37
N ALA A 372 6.32 10.76 8.64
CA ALA A 372 7.50 11.27 7.96
C ALA A 372 7.11 12.18 6.78
N GLU A 373 7.81 13.30 6.63
CA GLU A 373 7.63 14.26 5.54
C GLU A 373 8.83 14.25 4.60
N PHE A 374 8.60 13.83 3.37
CA PHE A 374 9.60 13.79 2.31
C PHE A 374 9.31 14.86 1.27
N THR A 375 9.99 16.01 1.41
CA THR A 375 9.74 17.17 0.53
C THR A 375 10.51 17.09 -0.80
N HIS A 376 11.43 16.13 -0.91
CA HIS A 376 12.33 15.89 -2.05
C HIS A 376 12.45 14.38 -2.31
N SER A 377 13.17 14.03 -3.38
CA SER A 377 13.28 12.64 -3.87
C SER A 377 13.72 11.67 -2.76
N VAL A 378 12.96 10.60 -2.59
CA VAL A 378 13.33 9.47 -1.74
C VAL A 378 13.60 8.27 -2.61
N ASP A 379 14.71 7.62 -2.36
CA ASP A 379 15.16 6.45 -3.11
C ASP A 379 15.14 5.22 -2.20
N PHE A 380 14.19 4.32 -2.47
CA PHE A 380 14.09 3.00 -1.84
C PHE A 380 14.52 1.87 -2.80
N SER A 381 15.20 2.18 -3.91
CA SER A 381 15.77 1.17 -4.79
C SER A 381 16.67 0.21 -4.01
N ASP A 382 16.66 -1.08 -4.36
CA ASP A 382 17.44 -2.12 -3.69
C ASP A 382 17.22 -2.25 -2.16
N THR A 383 16.16 -1.65 -1.61
CA THR A 383 15.88 -1.74 -0.17
C THR A 383 15.30 -3.10 0.18
N ASN A 384 15.81 -3.72 1.25
CA ASN A 384 15.29 -4.98 1.76
C ASN A 384 14.69 -4.81 3.15
N PHE A 385 13.36 -4.92 3.22
CA PHE A 385 12.58 -4.95 4.46
C PHE A 385 12.26 -6.39 4.84
N MET A 386 12.85 -6.91 5.91
CA MET A 386 12.68 -8.31 6.35
C MET A 386 11.53 -8.50 7.36
N ARG A 387 10.97 -7.40 7.89
CA ARG A 387 9.91 -7.34 8.92
C ARG A 387 9.02 -6.11 8.68
N ASP A 388 7.94 -6.01 9.44
CA ASP A 388 6.87 -5.01 9.28
C ASP A 388 7.38 -3.57 9.10
N VAL A 389 6.75 -2.86 8.16
CA VAL A 389 7.04 -1.47 7.81
C VAL A 389 5.76 -0.64 7.92
N SER A 390 5.84 0.52 8.58
CA SER A 390 4.74 1.50 8.64
C SER A 390 5.11 2.78 7.91
N PHE A 391 4.20 3.28 7.07
CA PHE A 391 4.23 4.62 6.49
C PHE A 391 2.95 5.40 6.85
N ALA A 392 2.34 5.10 7.99
CA ALA A 392 1.06 5.70 8.37
C ALA A 392 1.18 7.24 8.42
N ARG A 393 0.34 7.94 7.66
CA ARG A 393 0.33 9.42 7.53
C ARG A 393 1.63 10.03 6.99
N ALA A 394 2.50 9.24 6.35
CA ALA A 394 3.66 9.79 5.66
C ALA A 394 3.23 10.62 4.43
N VAL A 395 4.02 11.64 4.09
CA VAL A 395 3.76 12.54 2.97
C VAL A 395 4.95 12.56 2.02
N PHE A 396 4.68 12.34 0.73
CA PHE A 396 5.67 12.39 -0.36
C PHE A 396 5.34 13.55 -1.30
N GLU A 397 6.07 14.66 -1.19
CA GLU A 397 5.80 15.88 -1.98
C GLU A 397 6.27 15.78 -3.43
N THR A 398 7.29 14.96 -3.70
CA THR A 398 7.88 14.79 -5.03
C THR A 398 7.77 13.36 -5.52
N SER A 399 7.88 13.19 -6.84
CA SER A 399 7.84 11.87 -7.46
C SER A 399 8.93 10.95 -6.89
N ILE A 400 8.53 9.72 -6.59
CA ILE A 400 9.48 8.64 -6.31
C ILE A 400 10.17 8.33 -7.65
N PRO A 401 11.53 8.29 -7.70
CA PRO A 401 12.25 8.03 -8.95
C PRO A 401 11.79 6.73 -9.63
N GLU A 402 11.68 6.75 -10.97
CA GLU A 402 11.48 5.54 -11.76
C GLU A 402 12.65 4.58 -11.51
N ASP A 403 12.35 3.36 -11.08
CA ASP A 403 13.36 2.33 -10.83
C ASP A 403 13.40 1.33 -12.01
N ASP A 404 14.59 1.02 -12.49
CA ASP A 404 14.81 -0.01 -13.52
C ASP A 404 15.04 -1.39 -12.87
N ASP A 405 15.33 -1.45 -11.56
CA ASP A 405 15.68 -2.66 -10.81
C ASP A 405 14.70 -2.85 -9.63
N GLY A 406 13.56 -3.50 -9.90
CA GLY A 406 12.42 -3.59 -8.98
C GLY A 406 12.72 -3.96 -7.51
N VAL A 407 12.00 -3.32 -6.58
CA VAL A 407 12.17 -3.48 -5.13
C VAL A 407 11.52 -4.77 -4.63
N PHE A 408 12.25 -5.53 -3.79
CA PHE A 408 11.73 -6.75 -3.16
C PHE A 408 11.25 -6.48 -1.73
N TRP A 409 9.94 -6.53 -1.55
CA TRP A 409 9.25 -6.19 -0.32
C TRP A 409 8.78 -7.48 0.39
N ASP A 410 9.61 -8.08 1.26
CA ASP A 410 9.28 -9.35 1.95
C ASP A 410 8.30 -9.15 3.15
N ALA A 411 8.12 -7.92 3.61
CA ALA A 411 7.35 -7.54 4.78
C ALA A 411 5.84 -7.33 4.51
N SER A 412 5.05 -7.22 5.59
CA SER A 412 3.70 -6.65 5.47
C SER A 412 3.78 -5.12 5.52
N PHE A 413 2.97 -4.45 4.70
CA PHE A 413 2.93 -3.00 4.53
C PHE A 413 1.58 -2.43 4.92
N GLU A 414 1.60 -1.47 5.83
CA GLU A 414 0.43 -0.67 6.18
C GLU A 414 0.65 0.79 5.76
N PHE A 415 -0.05 1.16 4.69
CA PHE A 415 -0.14 2.52 4.15
C PHE A 415 -1.48 3.12 4.58
N LEU A 416 -1.57 3.53 5.84
CA LEU A 416 -2.76 4.16 6.40
C LEU A 416 -2.69 5.68 6.24
N SER A 417 -3.60 6.24 5.45
CA SER A 417 -3.68 7.68 5.19
C SER A 417 -2.37 8.28 4.67
N ILE A 418 -1.67 7.53 3.83
CA ILE A 418 -0.49 8.04 3.11
C ILE A 418 -0.93 9.02 2.02
N GLN A 419 -0.10 10.04 1.79
CA GLN A 419 -0.34 11.04 0.76
C GLN A 419 0.85 11.12 -0.21
N PHE A 420 0.60 10.86 -1.49
CA PHE A 420 1.56 11.04 -2.57
C PHE A 420 1.18 12.26 -3.40
N ASN A 421 1.81 13.42 -3.16
CA ASN A 421 1.58 14.64 -3.95
C ASN A 421 2.33 14.60 -5.29
N GLY A 422 3.49 13.92 -5.33
CA GLY A 422 4.20 13.57 -6.56
C GLY A 422 3.78 12.21 -7.11
N ASP A 423 4.43 11.78 -8.20
CA ASP A 423 4.15 10.46 -8.79
C ASP A 423 4.65 9.34 -7.87
N ALA A 424 3.83 8.31 -7.71
CA ALA A 424 4.16 7.11 -6.94
C ALA A 424 4.50 5.97 -7.91
N ASP A 425 5.80 5.67 -8.04
CA ASP A 425 6.27 4.56 -8.86
C ASP A 425 6.58 3.32 -8.01
N PHE A 426 5.80 2.26 -8.22
CA PHE A 426 6.02 0.94 -7.65
C PHE A 426 6.33 -0.10 -8.74
N SER A 427 6.59 0.32 -9.98
CA SER A 427 6.75 -0.61 -11.08
C SER A 427 7.89 -1.60 -10.87
N ASP A 428 7.72 -2.80 -11.42
CA ASP A 428 8.64 -3.95 -11.27
C ASP A 428 8.87 -4.43 -9.82
N SER A 429 8.20 -3.85 -8.83
CA SER A 429 8.31 -4.26 -7.43
C SER A 429 7.62 -5.60 -7.16
N THR A 430 8.11 -6.32 -6.13
CA THR A 430 7.49 -7.55 -5.62
C THR A 430 7.02 -7.37 -4.18
N PHE A 431 5.72 -7.49 -3.92
CA PHE A 431 5.13 -7.48 -2.57
C PHE A 431 4.89 -8.90 -2.07
N ALA A 432 5.78 -9.43 -1.22
CA ALA A 432 5.70 -10.79 -0.72
C ALA A 432 4.78 -10.94 0.51
N GLY A 433 4.66 -9.89 1.34
CA GLY A 433 3.76 -9.83 2.48
C GLY A 433 2.45 -9.08 2.20
N ASN A 434 1.55 -9.05 3.20
CA ASN A 434 0.25 -8.40 3.07
C ASN A 434 0.42 -6.90 2.90
N THR A 435 -0.23 -6.31 1.90
CA THR A 435 -0.14 -4.87 1.63
C THR A 435 -1.52 -4.24 1.74
N ARG A 436 -1.63 -3.18 2.54
CA ARG A 436 -2.89 -2.47 2.76
C ARG A 436 -2.70 -0.98 2.56
N PHE A 437 -3.33 -0.44 1.53
CA PHE A 437 -3.62 0.97 1.39
C PHE A 437 -5.01 1.24 1.95
N GLN A 438 -5.10 2.13 2.93
CA GLN A 438 -6.36 2.49 3.55
C GLN A 438 -6.47 4.00 3.72
N ASP A 439 -7.58 4.58 3.24
CA ASP A 439 -7.90 6.00 3.38
C ASP A 439 -6.77 6.90 2.85
N SER A 440 -6.12 6.48 1.75
CA SER A 440 -4.88 7.05 1.19
C SER A 440 -5.13 7.78 -0.12
N ASP A 441 -4.34 8.83 -0.38
CA ASP A 441 -4.51 9.72 -1.53
C ASP A 441 -3.26 9.74 -2.42
N PHE A 442 -3.48 9.52 -3.72
CA PHE A 442 -2.46 9.62 -4.77
C PHE A 442 -2.80 10.80 -5.68
N ASP A 443 -2.21 11.96 -5.41
CA ASP A 443 -2.40 13.18 -6.18
C ASP A 443 -1.64 13.16 -7.51
N GLY A 444 -0.41 12.61 -7.52
CA GLY A 444 0.36 12.32 -8.73
C GLY A 444 -0.03 11.00 -9.42
N ASP A 445 0.67 10.66 -10.51
CA ASP A 445 0.44 9.40 -11.22
C ASP A 445 0.86 8.20 -10.35
N ALA A 446 0.07 7.14 -10.36
CA ALA A 446 0.31 5.93 -9.58
C ALA A 446 0.66 4.76 -10.53
N ASN A 447 1.95 4.45 -10.62
CA ASN A 447 2.48 3.39 -11.48
C ASN A 447 2.66 2.10 -10.68
N PHE A 448 1.72 1.17 -10.82
CA PHE A 448 1.77 -0.18 -10.30
C PHE A 448 2.02 -1.21 -11.41
N SER A 449 2.66 -0.82 -12.53
CA SER A 449 2.84 -1.71 -13.68
C SER A 449 3.92 -2.77 -13.44
N ARG A 450 3.71 -3.99 -13.94
CA ARG A 450 4.63 -5.14 -13.75
C ARG A 450 4.91 -5.49 -12.28
N VAL A 451 4.03 -5.07 -11.36
CA VAL A 451 4.14 -5.44 -9.95
C VAL A 451 3.78 -6.91 -9.77
N THR A 452 4.54 -7.61 -8.93
CA THR A 452 4.23 -8.99 -8.51
C THR A 452 3.70 -9.00 -7.08
N PHE A 453 2.44 -9.39 -6.87
CA PHE A 453 1.90 -9.58 -5.53
C PHE A 453 1.90 -11.07 -5.15
N GLN A 454 2.53 -11.41 -4.03
CA GLN A 454 2.57 -12.78 -3.50
C GLN A 454 1.73 -12.93 -2.22
N SER A 455 1.04 -11.90 -1.74
CA SER A 455 0.09 -11.98 -0.62
C SER A 455 -1.05 -11.00 -0.80
N ASN A 456 -1.97 -10.94 0.16
CA ASN A 456 -3.19 -10.13 0.09
C ASN A 456 -2.88 -8.65 -0.13
N ILE A 457 -3.64 -8.01 -1.02
CA ILE A 457 -3.57 -6.58 -1.33
C ILE A 457 -4.95 -5.94 -1.17
N SER A 458 -5.01 -4.78 -0.51
CA SER A 458 -6.26 -4.06 -0.26
C SER A 458 -6.08 -2.54 -0.44
N TYR A 459 -7.03 -1.90 -1.13
CA TYR A 459 -7.09 -0.47 -1.44
C TYR A 459 -8.41 0.15 -0.95
N VAL A 460 -8.70 0.05 0.34
CA VAL A 460 -10.00 0.47 0.90
C VAL A 460 -10.01 1.97 1.14
N GLY A 461 -10.95 2.69 0.54
CA GLY A 461 -11.08 4.14 0.70
C GLY A 461 -9.92 4.93 0.07
N VAL A 462 -9.24 4.33 -0.92
CA VAL A 462 -8.13 4.97 -1.63
C VAL A 462 -8.66 5.87 -2.74
N THR A 463 -8.11 7.07 -2.87
CA THR A 463 -8.38 7.98 -3.99
C THR A 463 -7.12 8.13 -4.85
N ILE A 464 -7.24 7.91 -6.16
CA ILE A 464 -6.17 8.15 -7.13
C ILE A 464 -6.62 9.26 -8.08
N ASN A 465 -6.01 10.44 -7.93
CA ASN A 465 -6.25 11.64 -8.73
C ASN A 465 -5.41 11.68 -10.01
N GLY A 466 -4.17 11.17 -9.96
CA GLY A 466 -3.35 10.96 -11.15
C GLY A 466 -3.77 9.73 -11.96
N ARG A 467 -3.04 9.44 -13.04
CA ARG A 467 -3.25 8.22 -13.83
C ARG A 467 -2.83 6.99 -13.02
N ALA A 468 -3.67 5.97 -12.99
CA ALA A 468 -3.34 4.68 -12.39
C ALA A 468 -2.95 3.66 -13.48
N ASP A 469 -1.79 3.03 -13.34
CA ASP A 469 -1.34 1.99 -14.28
C ASP A 469 -0.99 0.69 -13.56
N PHE A 470 -1.83 -0.33 -13.70
CA PHE A 470 -1.61 -1.68 -13.18
C PHE A 470 -1.18 -2.65 -14.28
N SER A 471 -0.79 -2.16 -15.46
CA SER A 471 -0.59 -3.01 -16.63
C SER A 471 0.48 -4.08 -16.41
N ARG A 472 0.22 -5.31 -16.86
CA ARG A 472 1.11 -6.49 -16.77
C ARG A 472 1.52 -6.89 -15.36
N SER A 473 0.81 -6.40 -14.35
CA SER A 473 1.02 -6.85 -12.99
C SER A 473 0.49 -8.26 -12.82
N ASP A 474 1.27 -9.07 -12.12
CA ASP A 474 1.07 -10.50 -11.97
C ASP A 474 0.90 -10.86 -10.48
N PHE A 475 0.23 -11.97 -10.25
CA PHE A 475 -0.08 -12.46 -8.92
C PHE A 475 0.43 -13.88 -8.86
N ASP A 476 1.16 -14.22 -7.79
CA ASP A 476 1.86 -15.50 -7.66
C ASP A 476 0.93 -16.68 -8.05
N PRO A 477 1.14 -17.32 -9.21
CA PRO A 477 0.25 -18.35 -9.72
C PRO A 477 0.29 -19.62 -8.86
N ASP A 478 1.34 -19.78 -8.04
CA ASP A 478 1.47 -20.90 -7.12
C ASP A 478 0.64 -20.73 -5.84
N LYS A 479 0.18 -19.49 -5.54
CA LYS A 479 -0.66 -19.19 -4.38
C LYS A 479 -2.13 -19.02 -4.76
N LYS A 480 -2.91 -20.09 -4.55
CA LYS A 480 -4.33 -20.21 -4.92
C LYS A 480 -5.35 -19.31 -4.18
N SER A 481 -4.92 -18.45 -3.26
CA SER A 481 -5.86 -17.65 -2.44
C SER A 481 -5.23 -16.35 -1.98
N ILE A 482 -4.94 -15.47 -2.93
CA ILE A 482 -4.59 -14.08 -2.65
C ILE A 482 -5.88 -13.26 -2.70
N GLU A 483 -6.19 -12.53 -1.63
CA GLU A 483 -7.31 -11.57 -1.64
C GLU A 483 -6.86 -10.27 -2.32
N ILE A 484 -7.59 -9.85 -3.35
CA ILE A 484 -7.34 -8.62 -4.10
C ILE A 484 -8.56 -7.71 -3.93
N ASN A 485 -8.44 -6.67 -3.12
CA ASN A 485 -9.58 -5.82 -2.76
C ASN A 485 -9.38 -4.37 -3.22
N PHE A 486 -10.10 -3.98 -4.27
CA PHE A 486 -10.27 -2.63 -4.78
C PHE A 486 -11.60 -2.00 -4.31
N GLY A 487 -12.22 -2.53 -3.25
CA GLY A 487 -13.54 -2.11 -2.79
C GLY A 487 -13.57 -0.65 -2.33
N GLY A 488 -14.44 0.15 -2.95
CA GLY A 488 -14.57 1.57 -2.66
C GLY A 488 -13.39 2.44 -3.10
N ILE A 489 -12.51 1.95 -3.98
CA ILE A 489 -11.45 2.77 -4.58
C ILE A 489 -12.04 3.80 -5.54
N HIS A 490 -11.47 5.00 -5.58
CA HIS A 490 -11.88 6.09 -6.46
C HIS A 490 -10.76 6.43 -7.45
N PHE A 491 -10.98 6.20 -8.74
CA PHE A 491 -10.08 6.59 -9.83
C PHE A 491 -10.62 7.85 -10.51
N ASN A 492 -10.08 9.03 -10.16
CA ASN A 492 -10.53 10.30 -10.72
C ASN A 492 -9.97 10.58 -12.12
N ASN A 493 -8.94 9.84 -12.53
CA ASN A 493 -8.34 9.89 -13.86
C ASN A 493 -8.25 8.47 -14.46
N THR A 494 -7.52 8.33 -15.55
CA THR A 494 -7.48 7.11 -16.35
C THR A 494 -6.87 5.95 -15.56
N ALA A 495 -7.53 4.79 -15.57
CA ALA A 495 -7.04 3.56 -14.97
C ALA A 495 -6.76 2.49 -16.04
N HIS A 496 -5.56 1.93 -16.04
CA HIS A 496 -5.14 0.90 -16.99
C HIS A 496 -4.87 -0.43 -16.29
N PHE A 497 -5.51 -1.49 -16.77
CA PHE A 497 -5.31 -2.88 -16.33
C PHE A 497 -4.92 -3.74 -17.54
N ASN A 498 -4.00 -3.25 -18.36
CA ASN A 498 -3.69 -3.92 -19.63
C ASN A 498 -2.85 -5.17 -19.39
N GLY A 499 -3.32 -6.34 -19.82
CA GLY A 499 -2.60 -7.61 -19.70
C GLY A 499 -2.35 -8.06 -18.27
N VAL A 500 -3.24 -7.70 -17.34
CA VAL A 500 -3.16 -8.16 -15.95
C VAL A 500 -3.72 -9.57 -15.80
N ARG A 501 -3.21 -10.31 -14.82
CA ARG A 501 -3.77 -11.60 -14.42
C ARG A 501 -4.19 -11.52 -12.95
N LEU A 502 -5.47 -11.35 -12.68
CA LEU A 502 -6.00 -11.12 -11.33
C LEU A 502 -6.77 -12.34 -10.82
N GLN A 503 -6.51 -12.77 -9.59
CA GLN A 503 -7.23 -13.87 -8.92
C GLN A 503 -8.33 -13.31 -8.00
N GLY A 504 -9.57 -13.35 -8.46
CA GLY A 504 -10.78 -12.99 -7.72
C GLY A 504 -10.84 -11.55 -7.22
N PRO A 505 -10.54 -10.54 -8.05
CA PRO A 505 -10.52 -9.16 -7.58
C PRO A 505 -11.92 -8.64 -7.24
N ASN A 506 -11.98 -7.88 -6.15
CA ASN A 506 -13.18 -7.23 -5.66
C ASN A 506 -13.14 -5.72 -5.91
N PHE A 507 -13.93 -5.24 -6.86
CA PHE A 507 -14.19 -3.83 -7.19
C PHE A 507 -15.56 -3.33 -6.69
N THR A 508 -16.12 -3.95 -5.65
CA THR A 508 -17.43 -3.54 -5.11
C THR A 508 -17.41 -2.06 -4.71
N ASN A 509 -18.40 -1.27 -5.15
CA ASN A 509 -18.47 0.18 -4.95
C ASN A 509 -17.28 0.98 -5.50
N ALA A 510 -16.44 0.41 -6.37
CA ALA A 510 -15.36 1.17 -7.00
C ALA A 510 -15.93 2.27 -7.91
N VAL A 511 -15.26 3.42 -7.96
CA VAL A 511 -15.68 4.58 -8.74
C VAL A 511 -14.61 4.90 -9.78
N PHE A 512 -14.99 4.85 -11.05
CA PHE A 512 -14.14 5.21 -12.19
C PHE A 512 -14.66 6.51 -12.80
N ASP A 513 -14.12 7.64 -12.32
CA ASP A 513 -14.40 8.99 -12.82
C ASP A 513 -13.58 9.34 -14.07
N GLY A 514 -12.47 8.63 -14.30
CA GLY A 514 -11.75 8.60 -15.57
C GLY A 514 -12.01 7.33 -16.40
N PRO A 515 -11.54 7.28 -17.66
CA PRO A 515 -11.67 6.08 -18.49
C PRO A 515 -10.92 4.88 -17.90
N VAL A 516 -11.50 3.68 -18.03
CA VAL A 516 -10.87 2.43 -17.56
C VAL A 516 -10.70 1.43 -18.70
N LYS A 517 -9.56 0.72 -18.71
CA LYS A 517 -9.23 -0.27 -19.74
C LYS A 517 -8.79 -1.60 -19.13
N PHE A 518 -9.57 -2.65 -19.39
CA PHE A 518 -9.26 -4.05 -19.11
C PHE A 518 -9.03 -4.77 -20.46
N ILE A 519 -7.88 -4.53 -21.10
CA ILE A 519 -7.58 -5.00 -22.46
C ILE A 519 -6.23 -5.73 -22.53
N GLY A 520 -5.87 -6.25 -23.70
CA GLY A 520 -4.51 -6.73 -23.97
C GLY A 520 -4.14 -8.03 -23.25
N GLU A 521 -4.99 -9.05 -23.36
CA GLU A 521 -4.84 -10.36 -22.70
C GLU A 521 -5.06 -10.30 -21.17
N CYS A 522 -5.96 -9.41 -20.72
CA CYS A 522 -6.42 -9.37 -19.34
C CYS A 522 -7.15 -10.68 -18.97
N VAL A 523 -6.77 -11.31 -17.86
CA VAL A 523 -7.37 -12.55 -17.35
C VAL A 523 -7.80 -12.35 -15.91
N PHE A 524 -9.06 -12.68 -15.63
CA PHE A 524 -9.64 -12.74 -14.31
C PHE A 524 -9.90 -14.20 -13.94
N GLU A 525 -9.04 -14.74 -13.09
CA GLU A 525 -9.25 -16.05 -12.47
C GLU A 525 -10.18 -15.91 -11.27
N ASN A 526 -10.93 -16.95 -10.90
CA ASN A 526 -11.90 -16.93 -9.79
C ASN A 526 -13.00 -15.87 -9.95
N GLU A 527 -13.92 -15.83 -8.98
CA GLU A 527 -15.06 -14.93 -9.01
C GLU A 527 -14.63 -13.46 -8.93
N THR A 528 -15.03 -12.66 -9.92
CA THR A 528 -14.72 -11.23 -9.99
C THR A 528 -15.96 -10.41 -9.67
N ASN A 529 -15.81 -9.37 -8.84
CA ASN A 529 -16.95 -8.61 -8.35
C ASN A 529 -16.82 -7.10 -8.67
N PHE A 530 -17.77 -6.57 -9.44
CA PHE A 530 -17.99 -5.15 -9.78
C PHE A 530 -19.36 -4.66 -9.27
N ASP A 531 -19.93 -5.30 -8.25
CA ASP A 531 -21.23 -4.94 -7.66
C ASP A 531 -21.23 -3.47 -7.22
N ASN A 532 -22.26 -2.73 -7.63
CA ASN A 532 -22.40 -1.28 -7.38
C ASN A 532 -21.22 -0.41 -7.87
N ALA A 533 -20.36 -0.91 -8.77
CA ALA A 533 -19.30 -0.10 -9.35
C ALA A 533 -19.87 1.00 -10.26
N MET A 534 -19.29 2.19 -10.22
CA MET A 534 -19.69 3.34 -11.04
C MET A 534 -18.65 3.62 -12.12
N PHE A 535 -19.06 3.59 -13.39
CA PHE A 535 -18.23 3.92 -14.54
C PHE A 535 -18.74 5.21 -15.17
N ASN A 536 -18.22 6.35 -14.70
CA ASN A 536 -18.67 7.68 -15.13
C ASN A 536 -18.09 8.10 -16.50
N LYS A 537 -17.10 7.37 -17.01
CA LYS A 537 -16.47 7.51 -18.33
C LYS A 537 -16.37 6.16 -19.03
N ASN A 538 -15.75 6.16 -20.21
CA ASN A 538 -15.65 4.99 -21.07
C ASN A 538 -14.93 3.84 -20.36
N ALA A 539 -15.55 2.66 -20.41
CA ALA A 539 -15.03 1.42 -19.85
C ALA A 539 -14.88 0.38 -20.96
N SER A 540 -13.65 -0.10 -21.17
CA SER A 540 -13.34 -1.10 -22.20
C SER A 540 -12.96 -2.43 -21.57
N PHE A 541 -13.72 -3.47 -21.88
CA PHE A 541 -13.50 -4.85 -21.48
C PHE A 541 -13.21 -5.69 -22.73
N SER A 542 -11.95 -6.12 -22.85
CA SER A 542 -11.50 -7.17 -23.76
C SER A 542 -10.72 -8.18 -22.92
N ALA A 543 -11.42 -8.78 -21.96
CA ALA A 543 -10.86 -9.64 -20.92
C ALA A 543 -11.44 -11.05 -20.94
N HIS A 544 -10.69 -11.99 -20.39
CA HIS A 544 -11.12 -13.37 -20.14
C HIS A 544 -11.54 -13.52 -18.68
N PHE A 545 -12.78 -13.96 -18.44
CA PHE A 545 -13.30 -14.27 -17.12
C PHE A 545 -13.46 -15.79 -16.99
N ASP A 546 -12.64 -16.41 -16.15
CA ASP A 546 -12.59 -17.88 -16.01
C ASP A 546 -13.77 -18.44 -15.21
N GLU A 547 -14.26 -17.66 -14.25
CA GLU A 547 -15.35 -18.02 -13.34
C GLU A 547 -16.44 -16.93 -13.35
N ARG A 548 -17.33 -16.93 -12.36
CA ARG A 548 -18.45 -16.00 -12.30
C ARG A 548 -17.97 -14.55 -12.22
N VAL A 549 -18.67 -13.65 -12.92
CA VAL A 549 -18.46 -12.21 -12.79
C VAL A 549 -19.76 -11.51 -12.42
N VAL A 550 -19.68 -10.59 -11.46
CA VAL A 550 -20.82 -9.85 -10.91
C VAL A 550 -20.70 -8.37 -11.27
N PHE A 551 -21.66 -7.84 -12.01
CA PHE A 551 -21.89 -6.43 -12.35
C PHE A 551 -23.26 -5.97 -11.83
N ASN A 552 -23.78 -6.60 -10.77
CA ASN A 552 -25.08 -6.26 -10.21
C ASN A 552 -25.11 -4.77 -9.79
N SER A 553 -26.17 -4.06 -10.15
CA SER A 553 -26.35 -2.63 -9.91
C SER A 553 -25.17 -1.74 -10.37
N ALA A 554 -24.30 -2.23 -11.26
CA ALA A 554 -23.21 -1.43 -11.82
C ALA A 554 -23.77 -0.33 -12.72
N ASP A 555 -23.22 0.88 -12.61
CA ASP A 555 -23.72 2.07 -13.31
C ASP A 555 -22.74 2.52 -14.41
N PHE A 556 -22.99 2.14 -15.66
CA PHE A 556 -22.21 2.59 -16.81
C PHE A 556 -22.83 3.85 -17.41
N ARG A 557 -22.28 5.02 -17.04
CA ARG A 557 -22.72 6.32 -17.57
C ARG A 557 -21.92 6.77 -18.79
N GLY A 558 -20.70 6.26 -18.95
CA GLY A 558 -19.92 6.38 -20.18
C GLY A 558 -20.10 5.19 -21.12
N ASP A 559 -19.43 5.20 -22.27
CA ASP A 559 -19.51 4.09 -23.21
C ASP A 559 -18.90 2.81 -22.60
N ALA A 560 -19.70 1.75 -22.50
CA ALA A 560 -19.25 0.43 -22.05
C ALA A 560 -19.06 -0.51 -23.25
N ASP A 561 -17.84 -0.96 -23.49
CA ASP A 561 -17.52 -1.89 -24.58
C ASP A 561 -17.04 -3.22 -24.03
N PHE A 562 -17.84 -4.27 -24.18
CA PHE A 562 -17.49 -5.65 -23.84
C PHE A 562 -17.04 -6.47 -25.05
N SER A 563 -16.90 -5.85 -26.24
CA SER A 563 -16.51 -6.57 -27.45
C SER A 563 -15.15 -7.24 -27.29
N GLY A 564 -15.06 -8.51 -27.70
CA GLY A 564 -13.86 -9.33 -27.52
C GLY A 564 -13.67 -9.91 -26.11
N SER A 565 -14.56 -9.63 -25.16
CA SER A 565 -14.57 -10.33 -23.86
C SER A 565 -15.02 -11.79 -24.01
N HIS A 566 -14.49 -12.64 -23.13
CA HIS A 566 -14.84 -14.05 -23.07
C HIS A 566 -15.26 -14.42 -21.65
N PHE A 567 -16.49 -14.94 -21.51
CA PHE A 567 -17.06 -15.40 -20.25
C PHE A 567 -17.14 -16.93 -20.27
N SER A 568 -16.34 -17.58 -19.43
CA SER A 568 -16.30 -19.05 -19.36
C SER A 568 -17.50 -19.64 -18.62
N THR A 569 -18.11 -18.87 -17.72
CA THR A 569 -19.26 -19.27 -16.89
C THR A 569 -20.36 -18.19 -16.88
N THR A 570 -21.22 -18.18 -15.85
CA THR A 570 -22.34 -17.23 -15.71
C THR A 570 -21.87 -15.82 -15.38
N SER A 571 -22.59 -14.83 -15.87
CA SER A 571 -22.40 -13.41 -15.52
C SER A 571 -23.69 -12.82 -14.94
N ASP A 572 -23.55 -11.90 -13.99
CA ASP A 572 -24.69 -11.29 -13.27
C ASP A 572 -24.69 -9.77 -13.48
N PHE A 573 -25.60 -9.29 -14.31
CA PHE A 573 -25.83 -7.89 -14.68
C PHE A 573 -27.19 -7.37 -14.15
N ARG A 574 -27.74 -7.98 -13.09
CA ARG A 574 -29.02 -7.53 -12.51
C ARG A 574 -28.98 -6.06 -12.14
N ASP A 575 -30.08 -5.35 -12.40
CA ASP A 575 -30.23 -3.92 -12.08
C ASP A 575 -29.16 -2.99 -12.70
N ALA A 576 -28.29 -3.50 -13.59
CA ALA A 576 -27.18 -2.72 -14.14
C ALA A 576 -27.69 -1.68 -15.16
N ASN A 577 -27.07 -0.50 -15.15
CA ASN A 577 -27.24 0.48 -16.22
C ASN A 577 -26.22 0.22 -17.32
N LEU A 578 -26.67 -0.32 -18.45
CA LEU A 578 -25.88 -0.71 -19.62
C LEU A 578 -26.37 0.01 -20.90
N ILE A 579 -26.94 1.21 -20.74
CA ILE A 579 -27.47 2.01 -21.85
C ILE A 579 -26.34 2.30 -22.85
N GLY A 580 -26.54 1.93 -24.11
CA GLY A 580 -25.55 2.12 -25.18
C GLY A 580 -24.35 1.17 -25.13
N ALA A 581 -24.34 0.17 -24.25
CA ALA A 581 -23.23 -0.79 -24.17
C ALA A 581 -23.07 -1.62 -25.45
N SER A 582 -21.87 -2.14 -25.69
CA SER A 582 -21.53 -3.01 -26.83
C SER A 582 -21.19 -4.42 -26.36
N PHE A 583 -21.92 -5.42 -26.87
CA PHE A 583 -21.73 -6.85 -26.68
C PHE A 583 -21.50 -7.58 -28.02
N ILE A 584 -20.94 -6.90 -29.02
CA ILE A 584 -20.76 -7.44 -30.37
C ILE A 584 -19.91 -8.72 -30.34
N ASP A 585 -20.45 -9.80 -30.91
CA ASP A 585 -19.83 -11.13 -30.98
C ASP A 585 -19.42 -11.73 -29.62
N VAL A 586 -20.03 -11.26 -28.52
CA VAL A 586 -19.74 -11.73 -27.16
C VAL A 586 -20.65 -12.91 -26.79
N GLY A 587 -20.07 -13.95 -26.17
CA GLY A 587 -20.83 -15.03 -25.55
C GLY A 587 -21.08 -14.78 -24.07
N VAL A 588 -22.31 -14.42 -23.70
CA VAL A 588 -22.79 -14.26 -22.30
C VAL A 588 -24.02 -15.14 -22.08
N ARG A 589 -23.80 -16.46 -22.27
CA ARG A 589 -24.83 -17.49 -22.10
C ARG A 589 -25.20 -17.65 -20.63
N ASP A 590 -26.47 -17.95 -20.36
CA ASP A 590 -26.98 -18.14 -19.00
C ASP A 590 -26.72 -16.91 -18.08
N ALA A 591 -26.57 -15.72 -18.67
CA ALA A 591 -26.32 -14.48 -17.93
C ALA A 591 -27.61 -13.94 -17.30
N ASN A 592 -27.49 -13.19 -16.20
CA ASN A 592 -28.63 -12.56 -15.55
C ASN A 592 -28.68 -11.07 -15.82
N PHE A 593 -29.64 -10.61 -16.62
CA PHE A 593 -29.94 -9.22 -16.93
C PHE A 593 -31.31 -8.78 -16.39
N GLU A 594 -31.83 -9.46 -15.35
CA GLU A 594 -33.11 -9.08 -14.74
C GLU A 594 -33.09 -7.60 -14.28
N ASP A 595 -34.14 -6.86 -14.63
CA ASP A 595 -34.30 -5.41 -14.38
C ASP A 595 -33.19 -4.50 -14.96
N ALA A 596 -32.27 -5.02 -15.80
CA ALA A 596 -31.21 -4.23 -16.41
C ALA A 596 -31.73 -3.20 -17.44
N GLN A 597 -31.04 -2.06 -17.52
CA GLN A 597 -31.28 -1.01 -18.53
C GLN A 597 -30.35 -1.25 -19.73
N LEU A 598 -30.92 -1.69 -20.85
CA LEU A 598 -30.23 -2.13 -22.07
C LEU A 598 -30.65 -1.28 -23.28
N GLU A 599 -31.12 -0.05 -23.07
CA GLU A 599 -31.54 0.84 -24.15
C GLU A 599 -30.36 1.20 -25.06
N ASN A 600 -30.58 1.15 -26.37
CA ASN A 600 -29.55 1.43 -27.39
C ASN A 600 -28.32 0.50 -27.33
N THR A 601 -28.39 -0.63 -26.62
CA THR A 601 -27.29 -1.61 -26.56
C THR A 601 -27.11 -2.33 -27.90
N ASP A 602 -25.86 -2.64 -28.25
CA ASP A 602 -25.49 -3.38 -29.46
C ASP A 602 -25.14 -4.83 -29.13
N PHE A 603 -26.03 -5.77 -29.49
CA PHE A 603 -25.88 -7.21 -29.29
C PHE A 603 -25.58 -7.97 -30.58
N ARG A 604 -25.10 -7.30 -31.65
CA ARG A 604 -24.89 -7.95 -32.95
C ARG A 604 -23.98 -9.17 -32.83
N GLY A 605 -24.45 -10.33 -33.29
CA GLY A 605 -23.72 -11.59 -33.23
C GLY A 605 -23.52 -12.20 -31.83
N ALA A 606 -24.05 -11.57 -30.77
CA ALA A 606 -23.90 -12.06 -29.41
C ALA A 606 -24.64 -13.39 -29.16
N ASP A 607 -24.11 -14.23 -28.26
CA ASP A 607 -24.83 -15.38 -27.70
C ASP A 607 -25.32 -15.03 -26.29
N ILE A 608 -26.62 -14.74 -26.18
CA ILE A 608 -27.33 -14.49 -24.92
C ILE A 608 -28.36 -15.60 -24.68
N SER A 609 -28.11 -16.80 -25.21
CA SER A 609 -29.01 -17.92 -25.04
C SER A 609 -29.15 -18.31 -23.57
N LYS A 610 -30.37 -18.68 -23.16
CA LYS A 610 -30.76 -18.97 -21.78
C LYS A 610 -30.62 -17.84 -20.76
N SER A 611 -30.23 -16.64 -21.18
CA SER A 611 -30.06 -15.52 -20.26
C SER A 611 -31.40 -15.05 -19.68
N ASN A 612 -31.38 -14.56 -18.43
CA ASN A 612 -32.51 -13.95 -17.77
C ASN A 612 -32.64 -12.49 -18.21
N LEU A 613 -33.71 -12.13 -18.92
CA LEU A 613 -34.03 -10.76 -19.36
C LEU A 613 -35.39 -10.32 -18.78
N GLU A 614 -35.83 -10.93 -17.66
CA GLU A 614 -37.08 -10.55 -17.03
C GLU A 614 -37.06 -9.07 -16.67
N ARG A 615 -38.11 -8.34 -17.10
CA ARG A 615 -38.30 -6.91 -16.86
C ARG A 615 -37.17 -5.98 -17.37
N ALA A 616 -36.19 -6.49 -18.11
CA ALA A 616 -35.14 -5.70 -18.73
C ALA A 616 -35.70 -4.72 -19.79
N THR A 617 -35.04 -3.57 -19.97
CA THR A 617 -35.45 -2.56 -20.96
C THR A 617 -34.48 -2.52 -22.13
N LEU A 618 -34.85 -3.14 -23.26
CA LEU A 618 -34.04 -3.25 -24.49
C LEU A 618 -34.48 -2.25 -25.57
N SER A 619 -34.97 -1.06 -25.22
CA SER A 619 -35.55 -0.18 -26.25
C SER A 619 -34.48 0.34 -27.22
N ASN A 620 -34.72 0.26 -28.53
CA ASN A 620 -33.79 0.66 -29.60
C ASN A 620 -32.47 -0.16 -29.68
N SER A 621 -32.41 -1.36 -29.11
CA SER A 621 -31.20 -2.19 -29.18
C SER A 621 -31.05 -2.89 -30.55
N ASP A 622 -29.81 -3.08 -31.01
CA ASP A 622 -29.51 -3.86 -32.23
C ASP A 622 -29.19 -5.31 -31.86
N MET A 623 -29.96 -6.26 -32.39
CA MET A 623 -29.84 -7.69 -32.10
C MET A 623 -29.73 -8.53 -33.39
N PHE A 624 -29.11 -7.97 -34.44
CA PHE A 624 -28.85 -8.74 -35.67
C PHE A 624 -27.90 -9.92 -35.42
N GLY A 625 -28.32 -11.13 -35.83
CA GLY A 625 -27.52 -12.34 -35.65
C GLY A 625 -27.40 -12.84 -34.21
N THR A 626 -28.05 -12.20 -33.23
CA THR A 626 -28.01 -12.61 -31.82
C THR A 626 -28.71 -13.96 -31.58
N ASP A 627 -28.17 -14.79 -30.71
CA ASP A 627 -28.84 -16.01 -30.22
C ASP A 627 -29.62 -15.72 -28.92
N LEU A 628 -30.96 -15.72 -29.03
CA LEU A 628 -31.93 -15.54 -27.95
C LEU A 628 -32.57 -16.87 -27.52
N SER A 629 -32.06 -18.02 -27.98
CA SER A 629 -32.70 -19.31 -27.70
C SER A 629 -32.75 -19.60 -26.20
N GLY A 630 -33.96 -19.85 -25.68
CA GLY A 630 -34.15 -20.07 -24.25
C GLY A 630 -34.02 -18.83 -23.37
N ALA A 631 -33.92 -17.61 -23.91
CA ALA A 631 -33.91 -16.42 -23.06
C ALA A 631 -35.25 -16.24 -22.31
N GLN A 632 -35.18 -15.76 -21.08
CA GLN A 632 -36.33 -15.48 -20.22
C GLN A 632 -36.78 -14.03 -20.44
N LEU A 633 -37.86 -13.81 -21.18
CA LEU A 633 -38.28 -12.48 -21.66
C LEU A 633 -39.56 -11.96 -20.98
N TYR A 634 -39.94 -12.49 -19.81
CA TYR A 634 -41.18 -12.08 -19.16
C TYR A 634 -41.09 -10.61 -18.69
N GLY A 635 -41.97 -9.76 -19.20
CA GLY A 635 -42.02 -8.34 -18.82
C GLY A 635 -40.95 -7.47 -19.48
N ALA A 636 -40.08 -8.03 -20.33
CA ALA A 636 -39.06 -7.26 -21.04
C ALA A 636 -39.69 -6.20 -21.97
N ASN A 637 -39.13 -5.00 -21.98
CA ASN A 637 -39.51 -3.94 -22.91
C ASN A 637 -38.62 -3.97 -24.16
N ILE A 638 -39.21 -4.36 -25.28
CA ILE A 638 -38.53 -4.58 -26.57
C ILE A 638 -38.94 -3.56 -27.65
N ALA A 639 -39.34 -2.36 -27.24
CA ALA A 639 -39.76 -1.32 -28.18
C ALA A 639 -38.62 -0.98 -29.15
N ASP A 640 -38.90 -0.99 -30.45
CA ASP A 640 -37.94 -0.61 -31.50
C ASP A 640 -36.62 -1.41 -31.51
N VAL A 641 -36.61 -2.63 -30.94
CA VAL A 641 -35.48 -3.57 -31.08
C VAL A 641 -35.36 -4.01 -32.55
N ALA A 642 -34.15 -3.98 -33.08
CA ALA A 642 -33.84 -4.44 -34.43
C ALA A 642 -33.41 -5.91 -34.42
N VAL A 643 -34.08 -6.75 -35.21
CA VAL A 643 -33.73 -8.17 -35.44
C VAL A 643 -33.82 -8.50 -36.91
N ASN A 644 -33.07 -9.51 -37.37
CA ASN A 644 -33.06 -9.94 -38.77
C ASN A 644 -33.31 -11.44 -38.90
N THR A 645 -33.14 -11.98 -40.11
CA THR A 645 -33.31 -13.41 -40.40
C THR A 645 -32.19 -14.29 -39.82
N GLU A 646 -31.09 -13.71 -39.36
CA GLU A 646 -29.96 -14.41 -38.74
C GLU A 646 -30.12 -14.52 -37.22
N THR A 647 -30.95 -13.64 -36.61
CA THR A 647 -31.30 -13.72 -35.18
C THR A 647 -31.97 -15.06 -34.87
N VAL A 648 -31.45 -15.76 -33.86
CA VAL A 648 -31.94 -17.09 -33.45
C VAL A 648 -32.87 -16.94 -32.25
N PHE A 649 -34.19 -16.97 -32.48
CA PHE A 649 -35.17 -16.92 -31.38
C PHE A 649 -35.40 -18.28 -30.72
N ASP A 650 -35.19 -19.36 -31.48
CA ASP A 650 -35.15 -20.72 -30.97
C ASP A 650 -34.34 -21.64 -31.88
N LYS A 651 -33.95 -22.80 -31.36
CA LYS A 651 -33.28 -23.86 -32.13
C LYS A 651 -34.28 -24.95 -32.50
N CYS A 652 -34.25 -25.34 -33.78
CA CYS A 652 -35.29 -26.13 -34.44
C CYS A 652 -35.57 -27.46 -33.73
N ARG A 653 -36.82 -27.64 -33.25
CA ARG A 653 -37.36 -28.84 -32.56
C ARG A 653 -36.97 -29.05 -31.09
N GLU A 654 -36.08 -28.26 -30.49
CA GLU A 654 -35.51 -28.58 -29.16
C GLU A 654 -35.53 -27.44 -28.14
N HIS A 655 -35.96 -26.22 -28.46
CA HIS A 655 -35.78 -25.11 -27.49
C HIS A 655 -36.98 -24.15 -27.47
N ARG A 656 -37.93 -24.39 -26.57
CA ARG A 656 -39.03 -23.46 -26.29
C ARG A 656 -38.55 -22.36 -25.34
N CYS A 657 -39.38 -21.35 -25.03
CA CYS A 657 -39.03 -20.43 -23.95
C CYS A 657 -39.01 -21.22 -22.64
N VAL A 658 -38.14 -20.87 -21.70
CA VAL A 658 -37.91 -21.63 -20.45
C VAL A 658 -39.20 -21.86 -19.66
N TYR A 659 -40.11 -20.90 -19.69
CA TYR A 659 -41.40 -21.01 -19.02
C TYR A 659 -42.38 -22.01 -19.68
N ASP A 660 -42.17 -22.46 -20.92
CA ASP A 660 -43.10 -23.42 -21.55
C ASP A 660 -42.94 -24.78 -20.84
N PRO A 661 -44.02 -25.42 -20.34
CA PRO A 661 -43.93 -26.73 -19.69
C PRO A 661 -43.42 -27.87 -20.60
N ASN A 662 -43.38 -27.64 -21.91
CA ASN A 662 -42.80 -28.56 -22.91
C ASN A 662 -41.44 -28.06 -23.42
N SER A 663 -40.78 -27.18 -22.67
CA SER A 663 -39.40 -26.79 -22.89
C SER A 663 -38.48 -27.91 -22.43
N ASP A 664 -37.33 -28.03 -23.09
CA ASP A 664 -36.25 -28.94 -22.69
C ASP A 664 -35.32 -28.27 -21.64
N TYR A 665 -35.62 -27.02 -21.26
CA TYR A 665 -34.94 -26.30 -20.18
C TYR A 665 -35.61 -26.52 -18.84
N GLU A 666 -34.83 -26.74 -17.78
CA GLU A 666 -35.32 -26.70 -16.42
C GLU A 666 -35.66 -25.26 -16.03
N TYR A 667 -36.88 -25.06 -15.54
CA TYR A 667 -37.34 -23.78 -15.02
C TYR A 667 -37.31 -23.85 -13.49
N GLU A 668 -36.31 -23.21 -12.90
CA GLU A 668 -36.26 -22.96 -11.46
C GLU A 668 -36.99 -21.64 -11.16
N SER A 669 -37.96 -21.68 -10.24
CA SER A 669 -38.72 -20.50 -9.81
C SER A 669 -38.20 -20.03 -8.46
N ASP A 670 -37.50 -18.90 -8.43
CA ASP A 670 -37.03 -18.27 -7.19
C ASP A 670 -38.11 -17.36 -6.54
N ASP A 671 -39.21 -17.09 -7.24
CA ASP A 671 -40.25 -16.15 -6.80
C ASP A 671 -41.18 -16.73 -5.71
N GLU A 672 -41.19 -16.08 -4.54
CA GLU A 672 -42.33 -16.10 -3.58
C GLU A 672 -43.59 -15.39 -4.15
N GLU A 673 -43.52 -14.86 -5.38
CA GLU A 673 -44.58 -14.07 -6.03
C GLU A 673 -45.51 -14.90 -6.93
N GLN A 674 -46.82 -14.63 -6.83
CA GLN A 674 -47.96 -15.47 -7.28
C GLN A 674 -48.14 -15.66 -8.81
N VAL A 675 -47.14 -15.40 -9.66
CA VAL A 675 -47.31 -15.43 -11.12
C VAL A 675 -47.04 -16.84 -11.66
N GLY A 676 -48.09 -17.53 -12.10
CA GLY A 676 -47.97 -18.89 -12.66
C GLY A 676 -47.11 -18.98 -13.92
N GLN A 677 -46.32 -20.05 -14.04
CA GLN A 677 -45.40 -20.35 -15.15
C GLN A 677 -46.02 -20.17 -16.54
N LEU A 678 -47.26 -20.63 -16.76
CA LEU A 678 -47.98 -20.46 -18.03
C LEU A 678 -48.21 -18.99 -18.40
N ARG A 679 -48.38 -18.11 -17.40
CA ARG A 679 -48.53 -16.67 -17.61
C ARG A 679 -47.20 -16.04 -18.03
N LYS A 680 -46.08 -16.45 -17.42
CA LYS A 680 -44.74 -16.04 -17.86
C LYS A 680 -44.48 -16.49 -19.30
N ALA A 681 -44.81 -17.74 -19.65
CA ALA A 681 -44.71 -18.29 -21.02
C ALA A 681 -45.54 -17.50 -22.04
N MET A 682 -46.81 -17.20 -21.71
CA MET A 682 -47.66 -16.38 -22.57
C MET A 682 -47.08 -14.97 -22.78
N GLY A 683 -46.53 -14.37 -21.72
CA GLY A 683 -45.86 -13.07 -21.79
C GLY A 683 -44.64 -13.10 -22.70
N ALA A 684 -43.74 -14.05 -22.50
CA ALA A 684 -42.54 -14.22 -23.32
C ALA A 684 -42.88 -14.44 -24.81
N TYR A 685 -43.84 -15.31 -25.13
CA TYR A 685 -44.29 -15.47 -26.51
C TYR A 685 -45.00 -14.25 -27.08
N HIS A 686 -45.64 -13.43 -26.24
CA HIS A 686 -46.23 -12.18 -26.68
C HIS A 686 -45.15 -11.16 -27.08
N VAL A 687 -44.08 -11.06 -26.29
CA VAL A 687 -42.89 -10.23 -26.57
C VAL A 687 -42.26 -10.67 -27.89
N LEU A 688 -41.94 -11.95 -28.06
CA LEU A 688 -41.36 -12.48 -29.31
C LEU A 688 -42.27 -12.27 -30.53
N GLU A 689 -43.60 -12.41 -30.38
CA GLU A 689 -44.57 -12.12 -31.44
C GLU A 689 -44.57 -10.63 -31.84
N GLN A 690 -44.45 -9.71 -30.87
CA GLN A 690 -44.37 -8.27 -31.15
C GLN A 690 -43.06 -7.91 -31.86
N LEU A 691 -41.95 -8.47 -31.39
CA LEU A 691 -40.61 -8.25 -31.94
C LEU A 691 -40.53 -8.65 -33.42
N THR A 692 -40.92 -9.89 -33.70
CA THR A 692 -40.91 -10.46 -35.06
C THR A 692 -41.89 -9.75 -35.99
N ARG A 693 -43.02 -9.24 -35.46
CA ARG A 693 -43.96 -8.41 -36.22
C ARG A 693 -43.36 -7.06 -36.59
N ALA A 694 -42.72 -6.38 -35.64
CA ALA A 694 -42.11 -5.06 -35.86
C ALA A 694 -40.99 -5.12 -36.91
N ASN A 695 -40.27 -6.25 -36.97
CA ASN A 695 -39.14 -6.47 -37.88
C ASN A 695 -39.50 -7.24 -39.16
N THR A 696 -40.79 -7.37 -39.49
CA THR A 696 -41.26 -8.02 -40.74
C THR A 696 -40.79 -9.46 -40.95
N LEU A 697 -40.80 -10.28 -39.88
CA LEU A 697 -40.45 -11.71 -39.89
C LEU A 697 -41.71 -12.60 -39.77
N PRO A 698 -42.47 -12.82 -40.86
CA PRO A 698 -43.82 -13.39 -40.80
C PRO A 698 -43.88 -14.86 -40.36
N ASP A 699 -42.88 -15.67 -40.71
CA ASP A 699 -42.85 -17.10 -40.35
C ASP A 699 -42.62 -17.30 -38.84
N GLU A 700 -41.70 -16.52 -38.26
CA GLU A 700 -41.43 -16.52 -36.82
C GLU A 700 -42.60 -15.91 -36.03
N GLN A 701 -43.20 -14.83 -36.54
CA GLN A 701 -44.41 -14.24 -35.94
C GLN A 701 -45.55 -15.27 -35.85
N ALA A 702 -45.82 -16.01 -36.93
CA ALA A 702 -46.86 -17.04 -36.97
C ALA A 702 -46.62 -18.15 -35.94
N LYS A 703 -45.36 -18.55 -35.78
CA LYS A 703 -44.91 -19.58 -34.84
C LYS A 703 -45.09 -19.15 -33.38
N PHE A 704 -44.68 -17.94 -33.01
CA PHE A 704 -44.87 -17.44 -31.64
C PHE A 704 -46.33 -17.17 -31.31
N PHE A 705 -47.13 -16.70 -32.27
CA PHE A 705 -48.59 -16.60 -32.11
C PHE A 705 -49.22 -17.96 -31.79
N ALA A 706 -48.87 -19.01 -32.54
CA ALA A 706 -49.40 -20.35 -32.31
C ALA A 706 -49.02 -20.89 -30.92
N ARG A 707 -47.77 -20.70 -30.49
CA ARG A 707 -47.30 -21.13 -29.16
C ARG A 707 -48.00 -20.37 -28.02
N ARG A 708 -48.20 -19.06 -28.17
CA ARG A 708 -48.97 -18.25 -27.22
C ARG A 708 -50.41 -18.77 -27.07
N GLN A 709 -51.07 -19.14 -28.18
CA GLN A 709 -52.41 -19.75 -28.12
C GLN A 709 -52.39 -21.15 -27.51
N ASP A 710 -51.33 -21.95 -27.73
CA ASP A 710 -51.16 -23.24 -27.07
C ASP A 710 -51.04 -23.10 -25.55
N MET A 711 -50.31 -22.08 -25.07
CA MET A 711 -50.22 -21.74 -23.63
C MET A 711 -51.56 -21.26 -23.08
N ARG A 712 -52.27 -20.39 -23.80
CA ARG A 712 -53.63 -19.95 -23.41
C ARG A 712 -54.60 -21.13 -23.29
N ARG A 713 -54.52 -22.09 -24.21
CA ARG A 713 -55.31 -23.32 -24.16
C ARG A 713 -54.95 -24.18 -22.94
N ALA A 714 -53.67 -24.29 -22.60
CA ALA A 714 -53.23 -24.97 -21.37
C ALA A 714 -53.77 -24.27 -20.11
N GLN A 715 -53.70 -22.94 -20.04
CA GLN A 715 -54.26 -22.16 -18.93
C GLN A 715 -55.77 -22.38 -18.77
N LEU A 716 -56.53 -22.39 -19.87
CA LEU A 716 -57.98 -22.67 -19.82
C LEU A 716 -58.30 -24.06 -19.24
N ARG A 717 -57.40 -25.04 -19.42
CA ARG A 717 -57.53 -26.38 -18.83
C ARG A 717 -57.26 -26.34 -17.32
N GLU A 718 -56.25 -25.61 -16.88
CA GLU A 718 -55.94 -25.41 -15.45
C GLU A 718 -57.05 -24.64 -14.72
N ASP A 719 -57.57 -23.57 -15.34
CA ASP A 719 -58.65 -22.74 -14.81
C ASP A 719 -60.02 -23.47 -14.75
N GLY A 720 -60.12 -24.71 -15.28
CA GLY A 720 -61.36 -25.50 -15.31
C GLY A 720 -62.41 -25.01 -16.30
N ARG A 721 -62.07 -24.12 -17.24
CA ARG A 721 -62.99 -23.51 -18.23
C ARG A 721 -63.27 -24.45 -19.41
N ARG A 722 -64.00 -25.53 -19.15
CA ARG A 722 -64.22 -26.67 -20.09
C ARG A 722 -64.76 -26.28 -21.47
N LEU A 723 -65.70 -25.35 -21.57
CA LEU A 723 -66.32 -24.98 -22.84
C LEU A 723 -65.34 -24.24 -23.74
N GLU A 724 -64.62 -23.26 -23.20
CA GLU A 724 -63.61 -22.49 -23.94
C GLU A 724 -62.39 -23.33 -24.30
N TYR A 725 -61.97 -24.22 -23.39
CA TYR A 725 -60.94 -25.21 -23.69
C TYR A 725 -61.33 -26.08 -24.89
N TRP A 726 -62.57 -26.62 -24.92
CA TRP A 726 -63.06 -27.43 -26.04
C TRP A 726 -63.06 -26.66 -27.37
N PHE A 727 -63.47 -25.39 -27.35
CA PHE A 727 -63.41 -24.54 -28.53
C PHE A 727 -61.97 -24.31 -29.00
N ALA A 728 -61.05 -23.98 -28.10
CA ALA A 728 -59.63 -23.79 -28.41
C ALA A 728 -58.97 -25.10 -28.92
N GLU A 729 -59.36 -26.25 -28.37
CA GLU A 729 -58.89 -27.57 -28.80
C GLU A 729 -59.37 -27.89 -30.22
N ALA A 730 -60.65 -27.66 -30.52
CA ALA A 730 -61.20 -27.83 -31.86
C ALA A 730 -60.51 -26.92 -32.89
N GLN A 731 -60.26 -25.65 -32.55
CA GLN A 731 -59.53 -24.72 -33.41
C GLN A 731 -58.09 -25.17 -33.68
N ASN A 732 -57.38 -25.65 -32.66
CA ASN A 732 -56.02 -26.18 -32.82
C ASN A 732 -56.01 -27.43 -33.73
N ALA A 733 -56.94 -28.36 -33.50
CA ALA A 733 -57.05 -29.60 -34.25
C ALA A 733 -57.36 -29.37 -35.73
N ILE A 734 -58.29 -28.46 -36.03
CA ILE A 734 -58.76 -28.22 -37.41
C ILE A 734 -57.77 -27.36 -38.20
N PHE A 735 -57.21 -26.30 -37.60
CA PHE A 735 -56.45 -25.30 -38.36
C PHE A 735 -55.30 -24.62 -37.59
N ARG A 736 -54.85 -25.18 -36.46
CA ARG A 736 -53.75 -24.67 -35.62
C ARG A 736 -53.86 -23.17 -35.35
N HIS A 737 -54.99 -22.75 -34.76
CA HIS A 737 -55.27 -21.34 -34.39
C HIS A 737 -55.24 -20.31 -35.54
N GLY A 738 -55.26 -20.76 -36.80
CA GLY A 738 -55.24 -19.90 -37.98
C GLY A 738 -54.05 -20.13 -38.90
N GLU A 739 -53.11 -21.00 -38.49
CA GLU A 739 -51.77 -21.05 -39.07
C GLU A 739 -51.53 -22.23 -40.01
N SER A 740 -52.40 -23.25 -40.04
CA SER A 740 -52.16 -24.47 -40.83
C SER A 740 -53.20 -24.72 -41.92
N PHE A 741 -52.89 -24.27 -43.14
CA PHE A 741 -53.66 -24.58 -44.36
C PHE A 741 -53.77 -26.10 -44.60
N SER A 742 -52.66 -26.82 -44.44
CA SER A 742 -52.60 -28.27 -44.69
C SER A 742 -53.53 -29.06 -43.76
N ARG A 743 -53.71 -28.63 -42.50
CA ARG A 743 -54.68 -29.25 -41.59
C ARG A 743 -56.12 -29.04 -42.06
N VAL A 744 -56.50 -27.83 -42.47
CA VAL A 744 -57.86 -27.57 -42.99
C VAL A 744 -58.12 -28.40 -44.23
N ALA A 745 -57.17 -28.42 -45.16
CA ALA A 745 -57.28 -29.22 -46.38
C ALA A 745 -57.39 -30.72 -46.06
N ALA A 746 -56.61 -31.22 -45.09
CA ALA A 746 -56.69 -32.62 -44.64
C ALA A 746 -58.05 -32.93 -44.00
N TRP A 747 -58.61 -32.05 -43.16
CA TRP A 747 -59.95 -32.21 -42.60
C TRP A 747 -61.05 -32.15 -43.67
N ALA A 748 -60.91 -31.28 -44.68
CA ALA A 748 -61.84 -31.22 -45.80
C ALA A 748 -61.81 -32.52 -46.62
N VAL A 749 -60.63 -33.00 -47.02
CA VAL A 749 -60.46 -34.27 -47.73
C VAL A 749 -60.93 -35.45 -46.87
N GLY A 750 -60.57 -35.45 -45.58
CA GLY A 750 -60.97 -36.47 -44.61
C GLY A 750 -62.48 -36.51 -44.39
N THR A 751 -63.17 -35.37 -44.44
CA THR A 751 -64.64 -35.30 -44.38
C THR A 751 -65.25 -35.95 -45.62
N ILE A 752 -64.77 -35.59 -46.82
CA ILE A 752 -65.25 -36.17 -48.09
C ILE A 752 -65.05 -37.69 -48.13
N VAL A 753 -63.83 -38.14 -47.78
CA VAL A 753 -63.53 -39.58 -47.78
C VAL A 753 -64.32 -40.28 -46.66
N GLY A 754 -64.38 -39.70 -45.47
CA GLY A 754 -65.07 -40.25 -44.30
C GLY A 754 -66.56 -40.46 -44.56
N PHE A 755 -67.27 -39.43 -45.04
CA PHE A 755 -68.69 -39.54 -45.37
C PHE A 755 -68.92 -40.48 -46.56
N GLY A 756 -68.11 -40.38 -47.63
CA GLY A 756 -68.18 -41.30 -48.77
C GLY A 756 -68.00 -42.78 -48.40
N LEU A 757 -67.24 -43.08 -47.35
CA LEU A 757 -67.09 -44.43 -46.78
C LEU A 757 -68.16 -44.77 -45.71
N LEU A 758 -68.75 -43.78 -45.06
CA LEU A 758 -69.78 -43.94 -44.03
C LEU A 758 -71.14 -44.29 -44.64
N TYR A 759 -71.54 -43.62 -45.73
CA TYR A 759 -72.84 -43.83 -46.36
C TYR A 759 -73.14 -45.30 -46.73
N PRO A 760 -72.17 -46.07 -47.27
CA PRO A 760 -72.40 -47.48 -47.59
C PRO A 760 -72.49 -48.43 -46.38
N ILE A 761 -72.14 -48.00 -45.16
CA ILE A 761 -72.27 -48.83 -43.94
C ILE A 761 -73.75 -49.10 -43.67
N GLY A 762 -74.58 -48.08 -43.71
CA GLY A 762 -76.00 -48.18 -43.42
C GLY A 762 -76.92 -48.21 -44.63
N GLY A 763 -76.37 -48.15 -45.85
CA GLY A 763 -77.18 -48.06 -47.06
C GLY A 763 -77.95 -46.73 -47.16
N TRP A 764 -77.30 -45.63 -46.80
CA TRP A 764 -77.94 -44.32 -46.60
C TRP A 764 -77.98 -43.43 -47.85
N LEU A 765 -77.53 -43.94 -48.99
CA LEU A 765 -77.64 -43.30 -50.29
C LEU A 765 -78.24 -44.26 -51.32
N GLN A 766 -79.10 -43.73 -52.19
CA GLN A 766 -79.67 -44.46 -53.32
C GLN A 766 -79.40 -43.77 -54.66
N SER A 767 -79.19 -44.59 -55.68
CA SER A 767 -79.08 -44.20 -57.08
C SER A 767 -80.30 -44.69 -57.85
N GLU A 768 -80.92 -43.83 -58.65
CA GLU A 768 -82.09 -44.18 -59.49
C GLU A 768 -81.83 -45.35 -60.45
N SER A 769 -80.56 -45.59 -60.81
CA SER A 769 -80.14 -46.62 -61.77
C SER A 769 -79.64 -47.93 -61.14
N THR A 770 -79.18 -47.90 -59.88
CA THR A 770 -78.45 -49.03 -59.26
C THR A 770 -78.95 -49.42 -57.87
N GLY A 771 -79.98 -48.74 -57.33
CA GLY A 771 -80.52 -49.00 -56.01
C GLY A 771 -79.64 -48.46 -54.87
N THR A 772 -79.87 -48.95 -53.65
CA THR A 772 -79.16 -48.54 -52.43
C THR A 772 -77.69 -48.96 -52.47
N ILE A 773 -76.80 -48.04 -52.10
CA ILE A 773 -75.35 -48.29 -52.05
C ILE A 773 -74.99 -48.85 -50.68
N THR A 774 -74.56 -50.12 -50.62
CA THR A 774 -74.09 -50.80 -49.39
C THR A 774 -72.75 -51.48 -49.64
N TYR A 775 -71.97 -51.77 -48.58
CA TYR A 775 -70.72 -52.54 -48.72
C TYR A 775 -70.91 -53.93 -49.34
N SER A 776 -72.08 -54.56 -49.13
CA SER A 776 -72.43 -55.83 -49.79
C SER A 776 -72.45 -55.68 -51.32
N ASN A 777 -73.03 -54.59 -51.83
CA ASN A 777 -73.18 -54.37 -53.27
C ASN A 777 -71.89 -53.80 -53.89
N ILE A 778 -71.07 -53.11 -53.08
CA ILE A 778 -69.75 -52.61 -53.50
C ILE A 778 -68.77 -53.77 -53.74
N ALA A 779 -68.87 -54.88 -52.98
CA ALA A 779 -68.03 -56.06 -53.19
C ALA A 779 -68.17 -56.64 -54.61
N ASP A 780 -69.37 -56.58 -55.17
CA ASP A 780 -69.68 -57.08 -56.53
C ASP A 780 -69.40 -56.03 -57.63
N SER A 781 -69.33 -54.74 -57.27
CA SER A 781 -69.11 -53.65 -58.23
C SER A 781 -68.35 -52.48 -57.58
N PRO A 782 -67.00 -52.51 -57.64
CA PRO A 782 -66.16 -51.50 -56.99
C PRO A 782 -66.44 -50.05 -57.43
N LEU A 783 -66.99 -49.85 -58.63
CA LEU A 783 -67.42 -48.54 -59.14
C LEU A 783 -68.50 -47.85 -58.28
N LEU A 784 -69.25 -48.60 -57.46
CA LEU A 784 -70.24 -48.02 -56.55
C LEU A 784 -69.61 -47.26 -55.38
N LEU A 785 -68.41 -47.67 -54.94
CA LEU A 785 -67.63 -46.93 -53.95
C LEU A 785 -67.23 -45.55 -54.49
N TRP A 786 -66.82 -45.50 -55.76
CA TRP A 786 -66.53 -44.24 -56.44
C TRP A 786 -67.77 -43.35 -56.53
N LYS A 787 -68.96 -43.90 -56.81
CA LYS A 787 -70.20 -43.10 -56.81
C LYS A 787 -70.53 -42.50 -55.44
N SER A 788 -70.28 -43.24 -54.35
CA SER A 788 -70.46 -42.74 -52.98
C SER A 788 -69.46 -41.62 -52.64
N LEU A 789 -68.18 -41.81 -52.97
CA LEU A 789 -67.15 -40.79 -52.78
C LEU A 789 -67.39 -39.55 -53.65
N HIS A 790 -67.81 -39.74 -54.91
CA HIS A 790 -68.17 -38.67 -55.82
C HIS A 790 -69.39 -37.89 -55.32
N HIS A 791 -70.36 -38.57 -54.71
CA HIS A 791 -71.50 -37.91 -54.09
C HIS A 791 -71.08 -37.00 -52.93
N SER A 792 -70.31 -37.53 -52.00
CA SER A 792 -69.77 -36.77 -50.87
C SER A 792 -68.91 -35.58 -51.35
N ALA A 793 -68.06 -35.77 -52.37
CA ALA A 793 -67.26 -34.69 -52.96
C ALA A 793 -68.10 -33.57 -53.58
N LEU A 794 -69.15 -33.90 -54.35
CA LEU A 794 -70.07 -32.92 -54.95
C LEU A 794 -70.92 -32.23 -53.88
N LEU A 795 -71.42 -32.97 -52.89
CA LEU A 795 -72.18 -32.42 -51.77
C LEU A 795 -71.34 -31.43 -50.97
N PHE A 796 -70.08 -31.77 -50.69
CA PHE A 796 -69.15 -30.90 -49.99
C PHE A 796 -68.80 -29.64 -50.79
N LEU A 797 -68.55 -29.74 -52.10
CA LEU A 797 -68.12 -28.59 -52.89
C LEU A 797 -69.26 -27.68 -53.34
N THR A 798 -70.45 -28.24 -53.59
CA THR A 798 -71.55 -27.53 -54.25
C THR A 798 -72.82 -27.42 -53.40
N GLY A 799 -72.88 -28.11 -52.26
CA GLY A 799 -74.09 -28.22 -51.45
C GLY A 799 -75.16 -29.15 -52.01
N SER A 800 -74.88 -29.85 -53.13
CA SER A 800 -75.80 -30.80 -53.74
C SER A 800 -75.06 -32.04 -54.25
N GLY A 801 -75.61 -33.23 -54.01
CA GLY A 801 -75.02 -34.50 -54.46
C GLY A 801 -75.95 -35.25 -55.44
N PRO A 802 -75.40 -36.06 -56.36
CA PRO A 802 -76.16 -36.76 -57.41
C PRO A 802 -76.95 -38.00 -56.92
N LEU A 803 -76.96 -38.27 -55.61
CA LEU A 803 -77.63 -39.44 -55.00
C LEU A 803 -78.63 -38.93 -53.97
N ALA A 804 -79.76 -39.62 -53.83
CA ALA A 804 -80.76 -39.25 -52.83
C ALA A 804 -80.45 -39.92 -51.48
N PRO A 805 -80.63 -39.24 -50.34
CA PRO A 805 -80.53 -39.88 -49.03
C PRO A 805 -81.67 -40.89 -48.83
N THR A 806 -81.40 -41.97 -48.11
CA THR A 806 -82.39 -42.99 -47.74
C THR A 806 -82.64 -43.01 -46.24
N GLY A 807 -83.87 -42.72 -45.85
CA GLY A 807 -84.33 -42.72 -44.46
C GLY A 807 -83.82 -41.52 -43.64
N ALA A 808 -84.37 -41.38 -42.43
CA ALA A 808 -84.08 -40.25 -41.55
C ALA A 808 -82.58 -40.12 -41.20
N VAL A 809 -81.87 -41.25 -41.09
CA VAL A 809 -80.43 -41.23 -40.79
C VAL A 809 -79.61 -40.71 -41.98
N GLY A 810 -79.95 -41.10 -43.21
CA GLY A 810 -79.29 -40.59 -44.42
C GLY A 810 -79.53 -39.09 -44.64
N GLU A 811 -80.76 -38.62 -44.40
CA GLU A 811 -81.10 -37.19 -44.47
C GLU A 811 -80.30 -36.37 -43.46
N VAL A 812 -80.17 -36.85 -42.22
CA VAL A 812 -79.37 -36.20 -41.18
C VAL A 812 -77.89 -36.16 -41.55
N LEU A 813 -77.31 -37.26 -42.06
CA LEU A 813 -75.89 -37.30 -42.44
C LEU A 813 -75.57 -36.36 -43.62
N VAL A 814 -76.42 -36.34 -44.65
CA VAL A 814 -76.29 -35.39 -45.77
C VAL A 814 -76.42 -33.95 -45.28
N THR A 815 -77.33 -33.68 -44.35
CA THR A 815 -77.50 -32.34 -43.75
C THR A 815 -76.26 -31.94 -42.94
N ILE A 816 -75.70 -32.84 -42.14
CA ILE A 816 -74.47 -32.59 -41.37
C ILE A 816 -73.32 -32.29 -42.33
N GLU A 817 -73.08 -33.14 -43.34
CA GLU A 817 -72.01 -32.93 -44.31
C GLU A 817 -72.17 -31.58 -45.04
N ALA A 818 -73.39 -31.25 -45.48
CA ALA A 818 -73.71 -29.99 -46.15
C ALA A 818 -73.52 -28.74 -45.25
N ILE A 819 -73.62 -28.88 -43.93
CA ILE A 819 -73.33 -27.79 -42.97
C ILE A 819 -71.82 -27.69 -42.69
N THR A 820 -71.13 -28.81 -42.54
CA THR A 820 -69.68 -28.82 -42.26
C THR A 820 -68.85 -28.25 -43.40
N ALA A 821 -69.27 -28.52 -44.63
CA ALA A 821 -68.58 -28.11 -45.85
C ALA A 821 -68.33 -26.59 -45.99
N PRO A 822 -69.33 -25.70 -45.90
CA PRO A 822 -69.11 -24.26 -45.99
C PRO A 822 -68.26 -23.71 -44.84
N VAL A 823 -68.31 -24.32 -43.66
CA VAL A 823 -67.47 -23.93 -42.51
C VAL A 823 -65.99 -24.23 -42.80
N LEU A 824 -65.67 -25.44 -43.26
CA LEU A 824 -64.30 -25.81 -43.60
C LEU A 824 -63.76 -25.01 -44.79
N LEU A 825 -64.59 -24.72 -45.80
CA LEU A 825 -64.21 -23.88 -46.94
C LEU A 825 -63.97 -22.43 -46.52
N ALA A 826 -64.82 -21.88 -45.65
CA ALA A 826 -64.63 -20.53 -45.09
C ALA A 826 -63.34 -20.44 -44.25
N LEU A 827 -63.03 -21.47 -43.45
CA LEU A 827 -61.77 -21.56 -42.72
C LEU A 827 -60.57 -21.66 -43.67
N LEU A 828 -60.68 -22.40 -44.77
CA LEU A 828 -59.63 -22.51 -45.77
C LEU A 828 -59.31 -21.15 -46.40
N VAL A 829 -60.34 -20.40 -46.80
CA VAL A 829 -60.22 -19.05 -47.35
C VAL A 829 -59.66 -18.09 -46.29
N PHE A 830 -60.13 -18.18 -45.05
CA PHE A 830 -59.62 -17.36 -43.95
C PHE A 830 -58.12 -17.57 -43.72
N VAL A 831 -57.66 -18.83 -43.65
CA VAL A 831 -56.24 -19.16 -43.44
C VAL A 831 -55.38 -18.71 -44.63
N LEU A 832 -55.87 -18.90 -45.88
CA LEU A 832 -55.17 -18.42 -47.07
C LEU A 832 -55.10 -16.89 -47.12
N GLY A 833 -56.19 -16.21 -46.82
CA GLY A 833 -56.25 -14.74 -46.78
C GLY A 833 -55.31 -14.17 -45.71
N ARG A 834 -55.27 -14.79 -44.53
CA ARG A 834 -54.34 -14.42 -43.46
C ARG A 834 -52.87 -14.64 -43.85
N ARG A 835 -52.57 -15.70 -44.60
CA ARG A 835 -51.21 -16.00 -45.08
C ARG A 835 -50.77 -15.09 -46.24
N ALA A 836 -51.70 -14.60 -47.05
CA ALA A 836 -51.43 -13.66 -48.15
C ALA A 836 -51.34 -12.19 -47.68
N ALA A 837 -51.87 -11.87 -46.49
CA ALA A 837 -51.85 -10.54 -45.90
C ALA A 837 -50.61 -10.27 -45.02
N ARG A 838 -49.82 -11.32 -44.74
CA ARG A 838 -48.48 -11.22 -44.14
C ARG A 838 -47.45 -11.26 -45.26
#